data_AF-A0A0E4G197-F1
#
_entry.id   AF-A0A0E4G197-F1
#
_cell.length_a   1.000
_cell.length_b   1.000
_cell.length_c   1.000
_cell.angle_alpha   90.00
_cell.angle_beta   90.00
_cell.angle_gamma   90.00
#
_symmetry.space_group_name_H-M   'P 1'
#
loop_
_entity.id
_entity.type
_entity.pdbx_description
1 polymer ?
#
loop_
_entity_poly.entity_id
_entity_poly.type
_entity_poly.pdbx_seq_one_letter_code
_entity_poly.pdbx_strand_id
1 'polypeptide(L)'
;MTVLTRSLLQWLRPASRGSDEKRLGPAEAAFERGHYLEALKLWKRASQNGDAEADYRIGMLYAENRGVAGSIPDAAVWYDRAAQRGHVEAQYQLGLIYLYGVNASLGPSRPETWRQSSAARLGDSASDVHHLIFPHGISFAKDICAAFRWISAAAGSGKADAQTILGNLYSEGQGCTKDFAAALRWYLAAADQNFAPAEFALGDVYYQGRGVLVDFAQATIWYGKAAAQGHVRAQIGLAFMTLKGMGLPENPTEGARLFQSAATHDDPIALYNIGLLRLSGKGVAKDLDRAETALRKAARKDYLPAIQALAEFYSSGADAEPDLREAAIWYEKAAERGDVQAQFFVGRFYATGVGVSPNTRQAAKWFERAAENGHATAAFNVAIFYLNGSGVQRNVEAAIKWFERAADGGMSAAQVQLGKLYSTGAGVPKDQEMASEWLSRAAGSGDPDAKTAYALFMIHQNASDDNVARAHSLLAEAAEAGHPPAAFQLGALKMGKFGGIADKLGATPWFTRAADAGHVEAQYMLALLHLDSTSGVGNARAASSWMTKAARAGHAPAQFQLAVMYCTGYGVGLDLAEGVNWYEAAAEQGHKIAQYNFAVMLRSGQGRAADVTKATEWFQRAAERGMAEAQVALGDALMSGRGTAQDREAAVNWYRYAARQRNEGAVRRLQSIGGDGAVTPYTETLCGTMPLMHE
;
A
#
# COMPACT_ATOMS: atom_id res chain seq x y z
N MET A 1 -7.73 26.12 -16.47
CA MET A 1 -8.14 25.80 -17.85
C MET A 1 -8.74 24.41 -17.80
N THR A 2 -10.04 24.18 -17.69
CA THR A 2 -11.18 24.70 -18.45
C THR A 2 -12.13 25.54 -17.58
N VAL A 3 -12.44 26.73 -18.07
CA VAL A 3 -13.63 27.47 -17.65
C VAL A 3 -14.78 26.77 -18.38
N LEU A 4 -15.77 26.27 -17.62
CA LEU A 4 -17.11 25.80 -18.05
C LEU A 4 -17.36 24.29 -18.07
N THR A 5 -18.04 23.83 -17.02
CA THR A 5 -18.77 22.55 -16.96
C THR A 5 -20.13 22.60 -17.68
N ARG A 6 -20.50 23.74 -18.27
CA ARG A 6 -21.74 23.87 -19.04
C ARG A 6 -21.56 23.37 -20.46
N SER A 7 -22.41 22.45 -20.90
CA SER A 7 -22.49 22.10 -22.31
C SER A 7 -22.93 23.31 -23.13
N LEU A 8 -22.57 23.39 -24.42
CA LEU A 8 -23.01 24.47 -25.32
C LEU A 8 -24.55 24.65 -25.27
N LEU A 9 -25.29 23.56 -25.11
CA LEU A 9 -26.76 23.57 -24.96
C LEU A 9 -27.26 24.24 -23.66
N GLN A 10 -26.46 24.21 -22.59
CA GLN A 10 -26.79 24.93 -21.34
C GLN A 10 -26.49 26.42 -21.44
N TRP A 11 -25.57 26.82 -22.30
CA TRP A 11 -25.24 28.21 -22.58
C TRP A 11 -26.24 28.91 -23.50
N LEU A 12 -26.87 28.16 -24.40
CA LEU A 12 -27.86 28.68 -25.37
C LEU A 12 -29.22 29.05 -24.76
N ARG A 13 -29.40 28.93 -23.43
CA ARG A 13 -30.64 29.30 -22.71
C ARG A 13 -30.59 30.78 -22.27
N PRO A 14 -31.61 31.60 -22.56
CA PRO A 14 -31.59 33.03 -22.24
C PRO A 14 -31.81 33.34 -20.75
N ALA A 15 -31.27 34.47 -20.28
CA ALA A 15 -31.71 35.15 -19.06
C ALA A 15 -33.00 35.95 -19.33
N SER A 16 -33.84 36.12 -18.31
CA SER A 16 -35.16 36.75 -18.42
C SER A 16 -35.08 38.25 -18.81
N ARG A 17 -35.79 38.56 -19.90
CA ARG A 17 -36.34 39.84 -20.44
C ARG A 17 -35.75 41.19 -20.02
N GLY A 18 -35.20 41.89 -21.03
CA GLY A 18 -35.11 43.35 -21.12
C GLY A 18 -36.17 43.91 -22.09
N SER A 19 -36.52 45.17 -21.87
CA SER A 19 -37.75 45.86 -22.26
C SER A 19 -37.76 46.48 -23.67
N ASP A 20 -38.17 45.73 -24.70
CA ASP A 20 -38.59 46.31 -25.99
C ASP A 20 -39.94 45.74 -26.45
N GLU A 21 -40.95 45.99 -25.62
CA GLU A 21 -42.23 45.27 -25.60
C GLU A 21 -43.30 45.80 -26.58
N LYS A 22 -42.94 46.63 -27.58
CA LYS A 22 -43.98 47.33 -28.40
C LYS A 22 -44.09 46.92 -29.86
N ARG A 23 -43.25 46.02 -30.40
CA ARG A 23 -43.37 45.56 -31.81
C ARG A 23 -43.67 44.07 -32.03
N LEU A 24 -43.46 43.21 -31.03
CA LEU A 24 -43.55 41.75 -31.23
C LEU A 24 -44.60 41.04 -30.34
N GLY A 25 -45.41 41.79 -29.59
CA GLY A 25 -46.32 41.27 -28.55
C GLY A 25 -47.15 40.03 -28.92
N PRO A 26 -47.73 39.90 -30.13
CA PRO A 26 -48.44 38.68 -30.53
C PRO A 26 -47.54 37.43 -30.66
N ALA A 27 -46.29 37.61 -31.12
CA ALA A 27 -45.32 36.53 -31.27
C ALA A 27 -44.76 36.08 -29.92
N GLU A 28 -44.42 37.01 -29.03
CA GLU A 28 -44.04 36.68 -27.65
C GLU A 28 -45.17 35.96 -26.91
N ALA A 29 -46.40 36.48 -27.00
CA ALA A 29 -47.54 35.87 -26.32
C ALA A 29 -47.85 34.46 -26.83
N ALA A 30 -47.67 34.19 -28.13
CA ALA A 30 -47.76 32.84 -28.69
C ALA A 30 -46.65 31.93 -28.15
N PHE A 31 -45.41 32.43 -28.06
CA PHE A 31 -44.28 31.69 -27.51
C PHE A 31 -44.50 31.30 -26.03
N GLU A 32 -44.97 32.23 -25.20
CA GLU A 32 -45.26 31.99 -23.78
C GLU A 32 -46.33 30.94 -23.56
N ARG A 33 -47.35 30.90 -24.44
CA ARG A 33 -48.41 29.88 -24.40
C ARG A 33 -47.97 28.53 -24.98
N GLY A 34 -46.71 28.40 -25.41
CA GLY A 34 -46.19 27.19 -26.05
C GLY A 34 -46.61 27.00 -27.51
N HIS A 35 -47.24 28.01 -28.13
CA HIS A 35 -47.64 27.98 -29.54
C HIS A 35 -46.45 28.35 -30.45
N TYR A 36 -45.37 27.55 -30.39
CA TYR A 36 -44.09 27.87 -31.02
C TYR A 36 -44.16 28.01 -32.55
N LEU A 37 -45.02 27.25 -33.23
CA LEU A 37 -45.20 27.35 -34.68
C LEU A 37 -45.88 28.67 -35.07
N GLU A 38 -46.80 29.16 -34.24
CA GLU A 38 -47.45 30.47 -34.44
C GLU A 38 -46.45 31.60 -34.20
N ALA A 39 -45.68 31.53 -33.11
CA ALA A 39 -44.59 32.46 -32.84
C ALA A 39 -43.56 32.50 -33.98
N LEU A 40 -43.14 31.34 -34.49
CA LEU A 40 -42.21 31.24 -35.63
C LEU A 40 -42.75 31.94 -36.88
N LYS A 41 -44.04 31.76 -37.20
CA LYS A 41 -44.66 32.41 -38.38
C LYS A 41 -44.65 33.94 -38.24
N LEU A 42 -44.94 34.44 -37.04
CA LEU A 42 -44.96 35.87 -36.76
C LEU A 42 -43.54 36.46 -36.78
N TRP A 43 -42.57 35.80 -36.15
CA TRP A 43 -41.17 36.22 -36.20
C TRP A 43 -40.58 36.15 -37.62
N LYS A 44 -40.94 35.16 -38.45
CA LYS A 44 -40.49 35.13 -39.85
C LYS A 44 -40.98 36.34 -40.65
N ARG A 45 -42.21 36.82 -40.40
CA ARG A 45 -42.72 38.06 -41.02
C ARG A 45 -41.97 39.29 -40.54
N ALA A 46 -41.68 39.37 -39.23
CA ALA A 46 -40.90 40.48 -38.67
C ALA A 46 -39.44 40.48 -39.19
N SER A 47 -38.82 39.30 -39.28
CA SER A 47 -37.49 39.09 -39.86
C SER A 47 -37.39 39.57 -41.32
N GLN A 48 -38.43 39.32 -42.15
CA GLN A 48 -38.50 39.84 -43.52
C GLN A 48 -38.47 41.38 -43.58
N ASN A 49 -38.93 42.05 -42.53
CA ASN A 49 -38.88 43.51 -42.40
C ASN A 49 -37.57 44.01 -41.76
N GLY A 50 -36.58 43.15 -41.56
CA GLY A 50 -35.27 43.53 -41.02
C GLY A 50 -35.17 43.50 -39.48
N ASP A 51 -36.14 42.94 -38.76
CA ASP A 51 -36.13 42.87 -37.30
C ASP A 51 -35.07 41.87 -36.77
N ALA A 52 -34.09 42.39 -36.03
CA ALA A 52 -32.97 41.59 -35.52
C ALA A 52 -33.35 40.73 -34.28
N GLU A 53 -34.31 41.17 -33.47
CA GLU A 53 -34.81 40.37 -32.34
C GLU A 53 -35.63 39.19 -32.88
N ALA A 54 -36.42 39.41 -33.92
CA ALA A 54 -37.13 38.32 -34.59
C ALA A 54 -36.17 37.24 -35.15
N ASP A 55 -35.07 37.66 -35.79
CA ASP A 55 -34.02 36.73 -36.25
C ASP A 55 -33.39 35.95 -35.08
N TYR A 56 -33.05 36.63 -33.99
CA TYR A 56 -32.53 35.98 -32.77
C TYR A 56 -33.52 34.95 -32.20
N ARG A 57 -34.80 35.32 -32.07
CA ARG A 57 -35.86 34.44 -31.54
C ARG A 57 -36.07 33.20 -32.41
N ILE A 58 -35.98 33.33 -33.74
CA ILE A 58 -36.02 32.16 -34.64
C ILE A 58 -34.80 31.26 -34.38
N GLY A 59 -33.60 31.83 -34.28
CA GLY A 59 -32.39 31.07 -33.94
C GLY A 59 -32.51 30.31 -32.62
N MET A 60 -33.11 30.94 -31.60
CA MET A 60 -33.40 30.33 -30.30
C MET A 60 -34.34 29.13 -30.41
N LEU A 61 -35.38 29.19 -31.25
CA LEU A 61 -36.28 28.04 -31.46
C LEU A 61 -35.53 26.82 -32.02
N TYR A 62 -34.60 27.04 -32.96
CA TYR A 62 -33.74 25.98 -33.50
C TYR A 62 -32.74 25.47 -32.47
N ALA A 63 -32.14 26.35 -31.66
CA ALA A 63 -31.19 25.94 -30.61
C ALA A 63 -31.86 25.09 -29.51
N GLU A 64 -33.11 25.41 -29.18
CA GLU A 64 -33.85 24.77 -28.08
C GLU A 64 -34.81 23.65 -28.52
N ASN A 65 -34.89 23.35 -29.81
CA ASN A 65 -35.81 22.35 -30.37
C ASN A 65 -37.29 22.63 -30.01
N ARG A 66 -37.72 23.89 -30.14
CA ARG A 66 -39.09 24.34 -29.82
C ARG A 66 -39.88 24.65 -31.08
N GLY A 67 -40.87 23.84 -31.41
CA GLY A 67 -41.73 24.05 -32.59
C GLY A 67 -41.04 23.87 -33.96
N VAL A 68 -39.74 23.56 -33.97
CA VAL A 68 -38.92 23.23 -35.14
C VAL A 68 -37.98 22.07 -34.77
N ALA A 69 -37.46 21.36 -35.77
CA ALA A 69 -36.40 20.38 -35.56
C ALA A 69 -35.14 21.10 -35.08
N GLY A 70 -34.64 20.73 -33.90
CA GLY A 70 -33.49 21.39 -33.29
C GLY A 70 -32.21 21.22 -34.11
N SER A 71 -31.52 22.34 -34.36
CA SER A 71 -30.33 22.38 -35.21
C SER A 71 -29.47 23.59 -34.88
N ILE A 72 -28.25 23.33 -34.38
CA ILE A 72 -27.29 24.41 -34.07
C ILE A 72 -26.78 25.11 -35.34
N PRO A 73 -26.47 24.42 -36.46
CA PRO A 73 -26.12 25.08 -37.69
C PRO A 73 -27.22 26.01 -38.21
N ASP A 74 -28.49 25.59 -38.14
CA ASP A 74 -29.61 26.46 -38.53
C ASP A 74 -29.76 27.65 -37.56
N ALA A 75 -29.63 27.42 -36.26
CA ALA A 75 -29.62 28.49 -35.26
C ALA A 75 -28.49 29.51 -35.52
N ALA A 76 -27.30 29.04 -35.89
CA ALA A 76 -26.15 29.89 -36.18
C ALA A 76 -26.40 30.83 -37.37
N VAL A 77 -27.13 30.39 -38.40
CA VAL A 77 -27.50 31.24 -39.55
C VAL A 77 -28.42 32.38 -39.13
N TRP A 78 -29.41 32.07 -38.29
CA TRP A 78 -30.32 33.09 -37.76
C TRP A 78 -29.61 34.05 -36.78
N TYR A 79 -28.73 33.52 -35.94
CA TYR A 79 -27.91 34.34 -35.06
C TYR A 79 -26.92 35.21 -35.83
N ASP A 80 -26.30 34.73 -36.91
CA ASP A 80 -25.41 35.53 -37.77
C ASP A 80 -26.14 36.71 -38.38
N ARG A 81 -27.36 36.49 -38.91
CA ARG A 81 -28.19 37.58 -39.43
C ARG A 81 -28.53 38.62 -38.36
N ALA A 82 -28.96 38.19 -37.17
CA ALA A 82 -29.24 39.09 -36.06
C ALA A 82 -27.97 39.82 -35.56
N ALA A 83 -26.84 39.10 -35.48
CA ALA A 83 -25.57 39.61 -34.99
C ALA A 83 -24.98 40.69 -35.91
N GLN A 84 -25.09 40.51 -37.23
CA GLN A 84 -24.72 41.52 -38.23
C GLN A 84 -25.52 42.81 -38.10
N ARG A 85 -26.73 42.75 -37.51
CA ARG A 85 -27.58 43.91 -37.23
C ARG A 85 -27.37 44.49 -35.83
N GLY A 86 -26.35 44.05 -35.10
CA GLY A 86 -26.02 44.57 -33.78
C GLY A 86 -26.75 43.89 -32.61
N HIS A 87 -27.44 42.77 -32.84
CA HIS A 87 -28.16 42.09 -31.76
C HIS A 87 -27.19 41.42 -30.77
N VAL A 88 -27.07 41.97 -29.56
CA VAL A 88 -26.03 41.62 -28.58
C VAL A 88 -26.09 40.15 -28.16
N GLU A 89 -27.28 39.62 -27.88
CA GLU A 89 -27.42 38.22 -27.47
C GLU A 89 -27.13 37.27 -28.64
N ALA A 90 -27.43 37.66 -29.88
CA ALA A 90 -27.12 36.83 -31.04
C ALA A 90 -25.61 36.80 -31.32
N GLN A 91 -24.93 37.95 -31.18
CA GLN A 91 -23.45 38.02 -31.25
C GLN A 91 -22.81 37.10 -30.21
N TYR A 92 -23.33 37.12 -28.99
CA TYR A 92 -22.84 36.25 -27.93
C TYR A 92 -23.05 34.76 -28.24
N GLN A 93 -24.29 34.36 -28.55
CA GLN A 93 -24.62 32.96 -28.82
C GLN A 93 -23.88 32.41 -30.04
N LEU A 94 -23.76 33.22 -31.10
CA LEU A 94 -22.96 32.88 -32.28
C LEU A 94 -21.47 32.75 -31.94
N GLY A 95 -20.94 33.65 -31.11
CA GLY A 95 -19.58 33.58 -30.60
C GLY A 95 -19.30 32.28 -29.85
N LEU A 96 -20.23 31.81 -29.01
CA LEU A 96 -20.13 30.52 -28.32
C LEU A 96 -20.17 29.33 -29.28
N ILE A 97 -21.05 29.37 -30.30
CA ILE A 97 -21.14 28.31 -31.31
C ILE A 97 -19.80 28.19 -32.06
N TYR A 98 -19.19 29.31 -32.46
CA TYR A 98 -17.87 29.31 -33.09
C TYR A 98 -16.75 28.87 -32.15
N LEU A 99 -16.82 29.21 -30.86
CA LEU A 99 -15.81 28.86 -29.86
C LEU A 99 -15.76 27.36 -29.59
N TYR A 100 -16.93 26.73 -29.41
CA TYR A 100 -17.04 25.33 -29.02
C TYR A 100 -17.25 24.38 -30.20
N GLY A 101 -17.81 24.87 -31.31
CA GLY A 101 -18.26 24.03 -32.42
C GLY A 101 -19.32 23.01 -32.00
N VAL A 102 -19.83 22.28 -32.97
CA VAL A 102 -20.75 21.16 -32.77
C VAL A 102 -20.33 20.02 -33.68
N ASN A 103 -20.00 18.87 -33.10
CA ASN A 103 -19.76 17.66 -33.86
C ASN A 103 -21.04 16.85 -34.01
N ALA A 104 -21.18 16.22 -35.17
CA ALA A 104 -22.18 15.17 -35.38
C ALA A 104 -22.00 14.07 -34.33
N SER A 105 -23.05 13.73 -33.60
CA SER A 105 -23.01 12.69 -32.55
C SER A 105 -23.98 11.56 -32.86
N LEU A 106 -23.53 10.32 -32.65
CA LEU A 106 -24.32 9.11 -32.80
C LEU A 106 -25.10 8.82 -31.50
N GLY A 107 -26.33 8.33 -31.63
CA GLY A 107 -27.13 7.88 -30.51
C GLY A 107 -28.63 7.74 -30.84
N PRO A 108 -29.42 7.12 -29.95
CA PRO A 108 -30.86 7.04 -30.11
C PRO A 108 -31.44 8.44 -30.29
N SER A 109 -32.23 8.64 -31.35
CA SER A 109 -32.87 9.92 -31.68
C SER A 109 -31.92 11.09 -32.00
N ARG A 110 -30.65 10.83 -32.34
CA ARG A 110 -29.72 11.88 -32.81
C ARG A 110 -29.83 12.11 -34.33
N PRO A 111 -29.70 13.37 -34.81
CA PRO A 111 -29.77 13.69 -36.24
C PRO A 111 -28.80 12.90 -37.13
N GLU A 112 -27.59 12.58 -36.64
CA GLU A 112 -26.61 11.80 -37.40
C GLU A 112 -27.03 10.33 -37.56
N THR A 113 -27.56 9.71 -36.51
CA THR A 113 -28.07 8.33 -36.57
C THR A 113 -29.25 8.21 -37.52
N TRP A 114 -30.14 9.22 -37.55
CA TRP A 114 -31.21 9.28 -38.55
C TRP A 114 -30.66 9.48 -39.97
N ARG A 115 -29.68 10.36 -40.18
CA ARG A 115 -29.05 10.57 -41.52
C ARG A 115 -28.40 9.28 -42.04
N GLN A 116 -27.64 8.57 -41.22
CA GLN A 116 -27.02 7.30 -41.62
C GLN A 116 -28.06 6.22 -41.95
N SER A 117 -29.08 6.08 -41.10
CA SER A 117 -30.16 5.11 -41.32
C SER A 117 -31.01 5.41 -42.56
N SER A 118 -31.26 6.68 -42.86
CA SER A 118 -32.00 7.09 -44.06
C SER A 118 -31.16 7.02 -45.33
N ALA A 119 -29.87 7.36 -45.29
CA ALA A 119 -28.93 7.14 -46.40
C ALA A 119 -28.87 5.67 -46.81
N ALA A 120 -28.79 4.75 -45.84
CA ALA A 120 -28.77 3.32 -46.10
C ALA A 120 -30.07 2.78 -46.75
N ARG A 121 -31.22 3.45 -46.53
CA ARG A 121 -32.53 3.03 -47.06
C ARG A 121 -32.91 3.70 -48.38
N LEU A 122 -32.57 4.97 -48.56
CA LEU A 122 -33.04 5.81 -49.66
C LEU A 122 -31.97 6.06 -50.73
N GLY A 123 -30.72 5.66 -50.51
CA GLY A 123 -29.63 5.88 -51.46
C GLY A 123 -29.46 7.38 -51.79
N ASP A 124 -29.33 7.69 -53.08
CA ASP A 124 -29.09 9.05 -53.57
C ASP A 124 -30.20 10.05 -53.17
N SER A 125 -31.45 9.59 -53.04
CA SER A 125 -32.59 10.42 -52.61
C SER A 125 -32.53 10.84 -51.14
N ALA A 126 -31.68 10.22 -50.32
CA ALA A 126 -31.50 10.61 -48.92
C ALA A 126 -30.92 12.03 -48.79
N SER A 127 -30.02 12.40 -49.69
CA SER A 127 -29.34 13.70 -49.68
C SER A 127 -30.35 14.86 -49.76
N ASP A 128 -31.35 14.74 -50.63
CA ASP A 128 -32.39 15.78 -50.80
C ASP A 128 -33.22 15.97 -49.52
N VAL A 129 -33.59 14.87 -48.86
CA VAL A 129 -34.34 14.90 -47.60
C VAL A 129 -33.47 15.44 -46.47
N HIS A 130 -32.18 15.11 -46.46
CA HIS A 130 -31.21 15.63 -45.50
C HIS A 130 -31.07 17.14 -45.62
N HIS A 131 -30.91 17.65 -46.84
CA HIS A 131 -30.86 19.08 -47.10
C HIS A 131 -32.18 19.80 -46.80
N LEU A 132 -33.33 19.14 -46.93
CA LEU A 132 -34.63 19.73 -46.58
C LEU A 132 -34.82 19.88 -45.06
N ILE A 133 -34.32 18.93 -44.28
CA ILE A 133 -34.50 18.91 -42.81
C ILE A 133 -33.37 19.67 -42.10
N PHE A 134 -32.13 19.57 -42.59
CA PHE A 134 -30.94 20.23 -42.05
C PHE A 134 -30.21 20.98 -43.18
N PRO A 135 -30.76 22.11 -43.68
CA PRO A 135 -30.21 22.80 -44.84
C PRO A 135 -28.78 23.31 -44.63
N HIS A 136 -28.40 23.57 -43.37
CA HIS A 136 -27.04 23.99 -43.01
C HIS A 136 -26.21 22.86 -42.35
N GLY A 137 -26.63 21.61 -42.53
CA GLY A 137 -25.98 20.43 -41.96
C GLY A 137 -26.24 20.25 -40.47
N ILE A 138 -25.49 19.34 -39.83
CA ILE A 138 -25.68 19.00 -38.41
C ILE A 138 -24.43 19.21 -37.55
N SER A 139 -23.34 19.64 -38.19
CA SER A 139 -22.06 19.91 -37.55
C SER A 139 -21.66 21.33 -37.88
N PHE A 140 -20.99 21.95 -36.92
CA PHE A 140 -20.54 23.33 -37.03
C PHE A 140 -19.07 23.37 -36.59
N ALA A 141 -18.17 23.72 -37.51
CA ALA A 141 -16.75 23.74 -37.23
C ALA A 141 -16.40 24.86 -36.25
N LYS A 142 -15.40 24.62 -35.39
CA LYS A 142 -14.83 25.66 -34.54
C LYS A 142 -14.13 26.70 -35.42
N ASP A 143 -14.33 27.97 -35.11
CA ASP A 143 -13.59 29.09 -35.69
C ASP A 143 -13.30 30.10 -34.59
N ILE A 144 -12.08 30.05 -34.06
CA ILE A 144 -11.68 30.86 -32.92
C ILE A 144 -11.60 32.36 -33.29
N CYS A 145 -11.27 32.69 -34.54
CA CYS A 145 -11.21 34.08 -35.00
C CYS A 145 -12.62 34.67 -35.12
N ALA A 146 -13.57 33.92 -35.68
CA ALA A 146 -14.97 34.33 -35.71
C ALA A 146 -15.58 34.42 -34.31
N ALA A 147 -15.24 33.47 -33.41
CA ALA A 147 -15.63 33.51 -32.01
C ALA A 147 -15.12 34.79 -31.32
N PHE A 148 -13.83 35.07 -31.45
CA PHE A 148 -13.21 36.26 -30.87
C PHE A 148 -13.88 37.54 -31.37
N ARG A 149 -14.14 37.66 -32.67
CA ARG A 149 -14.82 38.83 -33.26
C ARG A 149 -16.22 39.02 -32.69
N TRP A 150 -17.04 37.97 -32.64
CA TRP A 150 -18.43 38.08 -32.19
C TRP A 150 -18.55 38.27 -30.67
N ILE A 151 -17.71 37.58 -29.89
CA ILE A 151 -17.60 37.81 -28.45
C ILE A 151 -17.11 39.24 -28.16
N SER A 152 -16.17 39.77 -28.94
CA SER A 152 -15.71 41.17 -28.81
C SER A 152 -16.84 42.17 -29.05
N ALA A 153 -17.66 41.96 -30.08
CA ALA A 153 -18.82 42.81 -30.36
C ALA A 153 -19.84 42.80 -29.22
N ALA A 154 -20.18 41.62 -28.69
CA ALA A 154 -21.11 41.48 -27.57
C ALA A 154 -20.56 42.09 -26.27
N ALA A 155 -19.26 41.90 -26.00
CA ALA A 155 -18.58 42.46 -24.84
C ALA A 155 -18.49 43.99 -24.88
N GLY A 156 -18.19 44.54 -26.06
CA GLY A 156 -18.20 45.99 -26.31
C GLY A 156 -19.58 46.63 -26.13
N SER A 157 -20.65 45.84 -26.27
CA SER A 157 -22.03 46.24 -26.00
C SER A 157 -22.44 46.08 -24.52
N GLY A 158 -21.51 45.72 -23.64
CA GLY A 158 -21.73 45.69 -22.18
C GLY A 158 -22.15 44.33 -21.60
N LYS A 159 -22.32 43.27 -22.38
CA LYS A 159 -22.78 41.97 -21.85
C LYS A 159 -21.71 41.31 -20.96
N ALA A 160 -21.98 41.19 -19.66
CA ALA A 160 -21.05 40.63 -18.67
C ALA A 160 -20.53 39.21 -19.01
N ASP A 161 -21.40 38.34 -19.53
CA ASP A 161 -20.99 36.99 -19.97
C ASP A 161 -19.93 37.06 -21.08
N ALA A 162 -20.15 37.93 -22.07
CA ALA A 162 -19.27 38.11 -23.21
C ALA A 162 -17.95 38.75 -22.78
N GLN A 163 -18.00 39.75 -21.90
CA GLN A 163 -16.80 40.39 -21.31
C GLN A 163 -15.94 39.37 -20.54
N THR A 164 -16.56 38.48 -19.76
CA THR A 164 -15.84 37.43 -19.03
C THR A 164 -15.16 36.44 -19.98
N ILE A 165 -15.88 35.99 -21.01
CA ILE A 165 -15.31 35.08 -22.02
C ILE A 165 -14.20 35.77 -22.81
N LEU A 166 -14.39 37.04 -23.19
CA LEU A 166 -13.36 37.82 -23.87
C LEU A 166 -12.10 37.94 -23.01
N GLY A 167 -12.25 38.15 -21.70
CA GLY A 167 -11.13 38.12 -20.77
C GLY A 167 -10.38 36.79 -20.80
N ASN A 168 -11.09 35.65 -20.85
CA ASN A 168 -10.46 34.34 -21.01
C ASN A 168 -9.72 34.22 -22.35
N LEU A 169 -10.34 34.67 -23.46
CA LEU A 169 -9.72 34.63 -24.79
C LEU A 169 -8.40 35.42 -24.82
N TYR A 170 -8.37 36.63 -24.24
CA TYR A 170 -7.14 37.42 -24.11
C TYR A 170 -6.12 36.78 -23.17
N SER A 171 -6.55 36.21 -22.03
CA SER A 171 -5.65 35.53 -21.09
C SER A 171 -5.00 34.28 -21.71
N GLU A 172 -5.70 33.60 -22.62
CA GLU A 172 -5.23 32.38 -23.28
C GLU A 172 -4.54 32.65 -24.62
N GLY A 173 -4.78 33.82 -25.24
CA GLY A 173 -4.32 34.15 -26.59
C GLY A 173 -5.13 33.41 -27.68
N GLN A 174 -6.43 33.22 -27.46
CA GLN A 174 -7.31 32.54 -28.41
C GLN A 174 -7.96 33.55 -29.35
N GLY A 175 -7.63 33.45 -30.65
CA GLY A 175 -8.11 34.38 -31.68
C GLY A 175 -7.48 35.78 -31.61
N CYS A 176 -6.49 35.96 -30.72
CA CYS A 176 -5.76 37.21 -30.50
C CYS A 176 -4.36 36.94 -29.91
N THR A 177 -3.52 37.96 -29.87
CA THR A 177 -2.28 37.91 -29.06
C THR A 177 -2.63 37.87 -27.58
N LYS A 178 -1.94 37.02 -26.81
CA LYS A 178 -2.13 36.93 -25.36
C LYS A 178 -1.86 38.29 -24.71
N ASP A 179 -2.83 38.76 -23.92
CA ASP A 179 -2.78 40.07 -23.25
C ASP A 179 -3.51 40.01 -21.91
N PHE A 180 -2.74 39.93 -20.82
CA PHE A 180 -3.32 39.88 -19.48
C PHE A 180 -3.90 41.22 -19.02
N ALA A 181 -3.41 42.35 -19.54
CA ALA A 181 -3.94 43.66 -19.19
C ALA A 181 -5.32 43.87 -19.83
N ALA A 182 -5.48 43.47 -21.09
CA ALA A 182 -6.79 43.43 -21.74
C ALA A 182 -7.74 42.47 -21.03
N ALA A 183 -7.26 41.28 -20.65
CA ALA A 183 -8.07 40.31 -19.90
C ALA A 183 -8.58 40.89 -18.57
N LEU A 184 -7.70 41.51 -17.78
CA LEU A 184 -8.05 42.14 -16.52
C LEU A 184 -9.11 43.23 -16.69
N ARG A 185 -8.98 44.09 -17.71
CA ARG A 185 -9.97 45.15 -17.99
C ARG A 185 -11.35 44.58 -18.27
N TRP A 186 -11.44 43.50 -19.03
CA TRP A 186 -12.71 42.88 -19.36
C TRP A 186 -13.33 42.14 -18.16
N TYR A 187 -12.51 41.49 -17.33
CA TYR A 187 -13.01 40.91 -16.08
C TYR A 187 -13.53 41.98 -15.11
N LEU A 188 -12.83 43.12 -14.97
CA LEU A 188 -13.31 44.25 -14.17
C LEU A 188 -14.65 44.79 -14.70
N ALA A 189 -14.77 45.02 -16.01
CA ALA A 189 -16.01 45.50 -16.63
C ALA A 189 -17.21 44.57 -16.38
N ALA A 190 -16.99 43.25 -16.36
CA ALA A 190 -18.02 42.27 -16.05
C ALA A 190 -18.31 42.21 -14.53
N ALA A 191 -17.28 42.30 -13.70
CA ALA A 191 -17.41 42.28 -12.25
C ALA A 191 -18.09 43.53 -11.69
N ASP A 192 -17.94 44.70 -12.34
CA ASP A 192 -18.68 45.93 -12.01
C ASP A 192 -20.20 45.77 -12.18
N GLN A 193 -20.63 44.74 -12.93
CA GLN A 193 -22.04 44.34 -13.08
C GLN A 193 -22.46 43.26 -12.06
N ASN A 194 -21.64 43.03 -11.02
CA ASN A 194 -21.78 41.95 -10.02
C ASN A 194 -21.84 40.54 -10.64
N PHE A 195 -21.12 40.30 -11.74
CA PHE A 195 -21.16 38.99 -12.40
C PHE A 195 -20.19 37.99 -11.75
N ALA A 196 -20.73 37.03 -10.99
CA ALA A 196 -19.93 36.09 -10.18
C ALA A 196 -18.81 35.34 -10.94
N PRO A 197 -18.98 34.88 -12.19
CA PRO A 197 -17.88 34.26 -12.95
C PRO A 197 -16.71 35.21 -13.22
N ALA A 198 -16.96 36.50 -13.44
CA ALA A 198 -15.91 37.51 -13.61
C ALA A 198 -15.21 37.81 -12.28
N GLU A 199 -15.96 37.94 -11.19
CA GLU A 199 -15.41 38.09 -9.84
C GLU A 199 -14.51 36.89 -9.48
N PHE A 200 -14.94 35.67 -9.79
CA PHE A 200 -14.08 34.48 -9.64
C PHE A 200 -12.82 34.57 -10.52
N ALA A 201 -12.95 34.98 -11.79
CA ALA A 201 -11.81 35.14 -12.69
C ALA A 201 -10.81 36.19 -12.17
N LEU A 202 -11.29 37.30 -11.60
CA LEU A 202 -10.44 38.29 -10.93
C LEU A 202 -9.72 37.69 -9.72
N GLY A 203 -10.42 36.90 -8.90
CA GLY A 203 -9.80 36.15 -7.81
C GLY A 203 -8.63 35.28 -8.31
N ASP A 204 -8.83 34.57 -9.42
CA ASP A 204 -7.81 33.74 -10.06
C ASP A 204 -6.64 34.58 -10.61
N VAL A 205 -6.92 35.76 -11.19
CA VAL A 205 -5.90 36.69 -11.69
C VAL A 205 -4.95 37.12 -10.57
N TYR A 206 -5.50 37.58 -9.44
CA TYR A 206 -4.69 38.03 -8.30
C TYR A 206 -4.02 36.88 -7.55
N TYR A 207 -4.68 35.72 -7.45
CA TYR A 207 -4.11 34.53 -6.82
C TYR A 207 -2.87 34.01 -7.57
N GLN A 208 -2.90 34.06 -8.91
CA GLN A 208 -1.84 33.53 -9.76
C GLN A 208 -0.86 34.60 -10.25
N GLY A 209 -1.15 35.89 -10.05
CA GLY A 209 -0.34 37.00 -10.57
C GLY A 209 -0.37 37.12 -12.10
N ARG A 210 -1.53 36.91 -12.74
CA ARG A 210 -1.65 36.98 -14.21
C ARG A 210 -1.78 38.42 -14.70
N GLY A 211 -0.68 39.03 -15.10
CA GLY A 211 -0.64 40.44 -15.54
C GLY A 211 -0.70 41.45 -14.40
N VAL A 212 -0.64 40.97 -13.16
CA VAL A 212 -0.53 41.73 -11.91
C VAL A 212 0.44 41.01 -10.97
N LEU A 213 0.92 41.66 -9.92
CA LEU A 213 1.63 40.96 -8.86
C LEU A 213 0.67 40.02 -8.10
N VAL A 214 1.19 38.91 -7.60
CA VAL A 214 0.42 38.01 -6.73
C VAL A 214 -0.06 38.79 -5.51
N ASP A 215 -1.37 38.80 -5.30
CA ASP A 215 -2.01 39.50 -4.20
C ASP A 215 -3.14 38.64 -3.63
N PHE A 216 -2.83 37.92 -2.55
CA PHE A 216 -3.81 37.06 -1.90
C PHE A 216 -4.93 37.85 -1.23
N ALA A 217 -4.71 39.09 -0.80
CA ALA A 217 -5.75 39.90 -0.17
C ALA A 217 -6.79 40.38 -1.20
N GLN A 218 -6.35 40.75 -2.41
CA GLN A 218 -7.28 41.03 -3.50
C GLN A 218 -7.99 39.77 -3.97
N ALA A 219 -7.29 38.65 -4.06
CA ALA A 219 -7.91 37.38 -4.44
C ALA A 219 -9.04 36.96 -3.46
N THR A 220 -8.85 37.14 -2.15
CA THR A 220 -9.87 36.81 -1.15
C THR A 220 -11.09 37.72 -1.23
N ILE A 221 -10.90 39.00 -1.52
CA ILE A 221 -12.01 39.95 -1.77
C ILE A 221 -12.85 39.47 -2.96
N TRP A 222 -12.21 39.21 -4.10
CA TRP A 222 -12.91 38.82 -5.32
C TRP A 222 -13.55 37.44 -5.23
N TYR A 223 -12.86 36.45 -4.66
CA TYR A 223 -13.49 35.17 -4.35
C TYR A 223 -14.63 35.30 -3.34
N GLY A 224 -14.52 36.18 -2.35
CA GLY A 224 -15.57 36.48 -1.37
C GLY A 224 -16.85 36.99 -2.04
N LYS A 225 -16.73 37.95 -2.96
CA LYS A 225 -17.88 38.45 -3.74
C LYS A 225 -18.56 37.32 -4.54
N ALA A 226 -17.78 36.56 -5.32
CA ALA A 226 -18.32 35.45 -6.11
C ALA A 226 -18.94 34.35 -5.24
N ALA A 227 -18.29 34.03 -4.10
CA ALA A 227 -18.76 33.01 -3.16
C ALA A 227 -20.07 33.39 -2.48
N ALA A 228 -20.27 34.69 -2.17
CA ALA A 228 -21.52 35.23 -1.62
C ALA A 228 -22.69 35.06 -2.60
N GLN A 229 -22.41 35.04 -3.91
CA GLN A 229 -23.38 34.75 -4.96
C GLN A 229 -23.60 33.25 -5.23
N GLY A 230 -23.00 32.36 -4.43
CA GLY A 230 -23.13 30.91 -4.60
C GLY A 230 -22.17 30.30 -5.62
N HIS A 231 -21.13 31.01 -6.07
CA HIS A 231 -20.19 30.47 -7.05
C HIS A 231 -19.31 29.37 -6.43
N VAL A 232 -19.60 28.11 -6.77
CA VAL A 232 -19.01 26.90 -6.15
C VAL A 232 -17.47 26.91 -6.18
N ARG A 233 -16.85 27.24 -7.32
CA ARG A 233 -15.37 27.27 -7.41
C ARG A 233 -14.75 28.40 -6.59
N ALA A 234 -15.46 29.52 -6.41
CA ALA A 234 -14.99 30.60 -5.56
C ALA A 234 -15.09 30.22 -4.09
N GLN A 235 -16.18 29.53 -3.69
CA GLN A 235 -16.31 28.96 -2.35
C GLN A 235 -15.16 27.98 -2.04
N ILE A 236 -14.83 27.09 -2.96
CA ILE A 236 -13.69 26.15 -2.83
C ILE A 236 -12.36 26.90 -2.73
N GLY A 237 -12.10 27.85 -3.63
CA GLY A 237 -10.88 28.65 -3.63
C GLY A 237 -10.71 29.41 -2.32
N LEU A 238 -11.75 30.13 -1.90
CA LEU A 238 -11.76 30.87 -0.64
C LEU A 238 -11.62 29.94 0.58
N ALA A 239 -12.23 28.75 0.57
CA ALA A 239 -12.07 27.78 1.66
C ALA A 239 -10.59 27.38 1.84
N PHE A 240 -9.89 27.09 0.74
CA PHE A 240 -8.46 26.78 0.79
C PHE A 240 -7.61 27.95 1.27
N MET A 241 -7.90 29.17 0.80
CA MET A 241 -7.19 30.37 1.26
C MET A 241 -7.40 30.60 2.76
N THR A 242 -8.63 30.42 3.23
CA THR A 242 -9.01 30.59 4.64
C THR A 242 -8.36 29.53 5.54
N LEU A 243 -8.26 28.29 5.09
CA LEU A 243 -7.60 27.21 5.85
C LEU A 243 -6.09 27.33 5.94
N LYS A 244 -5.47 28.08 5.03
CA LYS A 244 -4.01 28.28 4.96
C LYS A 244 -3.57 29.66 5.42
N GLY A 245 -4.50 30.56 5.76
CA GLY A 245 -4.20 31.94 6.11
C GLY A 245 -3.59 32.76 4.96
N MET A 246 -3.99 32.50 3.71
CA MET A 246 -3.45 33.20 2.53
C MET A 246 -4.28 34.46 2.25
N GLY A 247 -3.73 35.66 2.53
CA GLY A 247 -4.43 36.93 2.28
C GLY A 247 -5.58 37.25 3.25
N LEU A 248 -5.75 36.41 4.27
CA LEU A 248 -6.63 36.59 5.44
C LEU A 248 -6.11 35.71 6.59
N PRO A 249 -6.49 35.97 7.86
CA PRO A 249 -6.13 35.08 8.97
C PRO A 249 -6.67 33.66 8.79
N GLU A 250 -5.96 32.65 9.30
CA GLU A 250 -6.46 31.27 9.28
C GLU A 250 -7.79 31.16 10.04
N ASN A 251 -8.81 30.61 9.38
CA ASN A 251 -10.11 30.39 10.00
C ASN A 251 -10.72 29.05 9.51
N PRO A 252 -10.41 27.94 10.19
CA PRO A 252 -10.88 26.64 9.76
C PRO A 252 -12.40 26.48 9.78
N THR A 253 -13.08 27.20 10.66
CA THR A 253 -14.55 27.19 10.76
C THR A 253 -15.20 27.76 9.52
N GLU A 254 -14.70 28.90 9.05
CA GLU A 254 -15.18 29.50 7.81
C GLU A 254 -14.80 28.66 6.59
N GLY A 255 -13.60 28.08 6.57
CA GLY A 255 -13.20 27.13 5.53
C GLY A 255 -14.13 25.92 5.43
N ALA A 256 -14.50 25.32 6.57
CA ALA A 256 -15.46 24.22 6.62
C ALA A 256 -16.86 24.65 6.15
N ARG A 257 -17.33 25.84 6.54
CA ARG A 257 -18.61 26.39 6.10
C ARG A 257 -18.67 26.56 4.59
N LEU A 258 -17.60 27.09 3.99
CA LEU A 258 -17.49 27.30 2.54
C LEU A 258 -17.47 25.97 1.78
N PHE A 259 -16.71 24.97 2.23
CA PHE A 259 -16.75 23.63 1.64
C PHE A 259 -18.12 22.97 1.81
N GLN A 260 -18.77 23.13 2.95
CA GLN A 260 -20.12 22.62 3.18
C GLN A 260 -21.14 23.24 2.22
N SER A 261 -21.05 24.55 1.97
CA SER A 261 -21.87 25.24 0.97
C SER A 261 -21.58 24.74 -0.45
N ALA A 262 -20.31 24.61 -0.84
CA ALA A 262 -19.95 24.10 -2.16
C ALA A 262 -20.42 22.64 -2.34
N ALA A 263 -20.36 21.81 -1.29
CA ALA A 263 -20.77 20.41 -1.32
C ALA A 263 -22.29 20.21 -1.54
N THR A 264 -23.14 21.21 -1.31
CA THR A 264 -24.59 21.11 -1.65
C THR A 264 -24.83 21.02 -3.15
N HIS A 265 -23.85 21.44 -3.96
CA HIS A 265 -23.85 21.34 -5.42
C HIS A 265 -23.24 20.03 -5.92
N ASP A 266 -22.99 19.08 -5.02
CA ASP A 266 -22.44 17.76 -5.32
C ASP A 266 -21.07 17.85 -6.04
N ASP A 267 -20.27 18.86 -5.68
CA ASP A 267 -18.90 19.02 -6.17
C ASP A 267 -17.95 18.04 -5.45
N PRO A 268 -17.18 17.22 -6.17
CA PRO A 268 -16.35 16.17 -5.57
C PRO A 268 -15.21 16.71 -4.71
N ILE A 269 -14.63 17.86 -5.07
CA ILE A 269 -13.54 18.49 -4.31
C ILE A 269 -14.10 19.01 -2.98
N ALA A 270 -15.24 19.70 -3.02
CA ALA A 270 -15.89 20.19 -1.81
C ALA A 270 -16.34 19.05 -0.87
N LEU A 271 -16.97 18.01 -1.42
CA LEU A 271 -17.38 16.81 -0.69
C LEU A 271 -16.21 16.09 -0.02
N TYR A 272 -15.10 15.93 -0.73
CA TYR A 272 -13.88 15.34 -0.18
C TYR A 272 -13.33 16.17 0.98
N ASN A 273 -13.15 17.48 0.79
CA ASN A 273 -12.53 18.33 1.81
C ASN A 273 -13.42 18.48 3.05
N ILE A 274 -14.74 18.65 2.90
CA ILE A 274 -15.63 18.67 4.09
C ILE A 274 -15.65 17.31 4.80
N GLY A 275 -15.49 16.20 4.06
CA GLY A 275 -15.30 14.87 4.62
C GLY A 275 -14.08 14.82 5.53
N LEU A 276 -12.91 15.23 5.04
CA LEU A 276 -11.67 15.24 5.83
C LEU A 276 -11.72 16.18 7.04
N LEU A 277 -12.35 17.35 6.91
CA LEU A 277 -12.51 18.28 8.04
C LEU A 277 -13.39 17.68 9.14
N ARG A 278 -14.42 16.91 8.78
CA ARG A 278 -15.25 16.16 9.73
C ARG A 278 -14.55 14.95 10.34
N LEU A 279 -13.64 14.29 9.63
CA LEU A 279 -12.82 13.21 10.22
C LEU A 279 -11.87 13.77 11.28
N SER A 280 -11.24 14.91 10.99
CA SER A 280 -10.25 15.53 11.88
C SER A 280 -10.87 16.40 12.99
N GLY A 281 -12.11 16.85 12.82
CA GLY A 281 -12.72 17.84 13.71
C GLY A 281 -12.15 19.27 13.54
N LYS A 282 -11.41 19.55 12.45
CA LYS A 282 -10.79 20.86 12.22
C LYS A 282 -11.84 21.85 11.69
N GLY A 283 -12.24 22.82 12.52
CA GLY A 283 -13.19 23.88 12.15
C GLY A 283 -14.67 23.44 12.04
N VAL A 284 -14.95 22.16 12.22
CA VAL A 284 -16.29 21.59 12.26
C VAL A 284 -16.30 20.44 13.26
N ALA A 285 -17.44 20.20 13.92
CA ALA A 285 -17.56 19.08 14.84
C ALA A 285 -17.19 17.76 14.14
N LYS A 286 -16.44 16.90 14.85
CA LYS A 286 -16.08 15.57 14.35
C LYS A 286 -17.35 14.76 14.15
N ASP A 287 -17.50 14.18 12.96
CA ASP A 287 -18.71 13.44 12.56
C ASP A 287 -18.33 12.42 11.48
N LEU A 288 -18.07 11.17 11.91
CA LEU A 288 -17.57 10.11 11.04
C LEU A 288 -18.59 9.69 9.99
N ASP A 289 -19.86 9.57 10.36
CA ASP A 289 -20.94 9.14 9.45
C ASP A 289 -21.12 10.14 8.30
N ARG A 290 -21.17 11.44 8.62
CA ARG A 290 -21.29 12.48 7.59
C ARG A 290 -20.01 12.66 6.80
N ALA A 291 -18.84 12.38 7.39
CA ALA A 291 -17.58 12.37 6.67
C ALA A 291 -17.55 11.26 5.62
N GLU A 292 -17.82 10.02 6.04
CA GLU A 292 -17.87 8.85 5.17
C GLU A 292 -18.90 9.03 4.06
N THR A 293 -20.10 9.53 4.39
CA THR A 293 -21.14 9.83 3.42
C THR A 293 -20.67 10.82 2.34
N ALA A 294 -19.95 11.88 2.74
CA ALA A 294 -19.43 12.86 1.81
C ALA A 294 -18.32 12.26 0.93
N LEU A 295 -17.41 11.49 1.51
CA LEU A 295 -16.36 10.78 0.77
C LEU A 295 -16.96 9.78 -0.23
N ARG A 296 -17.98 8.99 0.15
CA ARG A 296 -18.67 8.07 -0.78
C ARG A 296 -19.35 8.81 -1.92
N LYS A 297 -19.92 10.00 -1.68
CA LYS A 297 -20.49 10.84 -2.76
C LYS A 297 -19.40 11.32 -3.72
N ALA A 298 -18.26 11.81 -3.21
CA ALA A 298 -17.14 12.21 -4.06
C ALA A 298 -16.55 11.02 -4.84
N ALA A 299 -16.39 9.87 -4.20
CA ALA A 299 -15.87 8.66 -4.81
C ALA A 299 -16.79 8.10 -5.92
N ARG A 300 -18.12 8.22 -5.78
CA ARG A 300 -19.09 7.89 -6.85
C ARG A 300 -18.94 8.75 -8.10
N LYS A 301 -18.32 9.91 -7.98
CA LYS A 301 -17.95 10.80 -9.11
C LYS A 301 -16.54 10.54 -9.62
N ASP A 302 -16.00 9.37 -9.29
CA ASP A 302 -14.67 8.94 -9.72
C ASP A 302 -13.51 9.81 -9.17
N TYR A 303 -13.74 10.50 -8.04
CA TYR A 303 -12.71 11.34 -7.43
C TYR A 303 -11.71 10.49 -6.64
N LEU A 304 -10.54 10.21 -7.24
CA LEU A 304 -9.51 9.34 -6.69
C LEU A 304 -9.09 9.67 -5.24
N PRO A 305 -8.88 10.95 -4.84
CA PRO A 305 -8.55 11.28 -3.45
C PRO A 305 -9.61 10.80 -2.44
N ALA A 306 -10.90 10.84 -2.80
CA ALA A 306 -11.95 10.32 -1.92
C ALA A 306 -11.98 8.79 -1.86
N ILE A 307 -11.63 8.11 -2.95
CA ILE A 307 -11.50 6.64 -2.99
C ILE A 307 -10.34 6.21 -2.08
N GLN A 308 -9.19 6.87 -2.18
CA GLN A 308 -8.02 6.63 -1.31
C GLN A 308 -8.35 6.91 0.16
N ALA A 309 -9.01 8.03 0.45
CA ALA A 309 -9.40 8.39 1.82
C ALA A 309 -10.36 7.36 2.44
N LEU A 310 -11.27 6.76 1.66
CA LEU A 310 -12.14 5.68 2.15
C LEU A 310 -11.36 4.40 2.42
N ALA A 311 -10.40 4.06 1.56
CA ALA A 311 -9.51 2.91 1.78
C ALA A 311 -8.74 3.07 3.10
N GLU A 312 -8.17 4.25 3.34
CA GLU A 312 -7.45 4.58 4.58
C GLU A 312 -8.37 4.59 5.80
N PHE A 313 -9.55 5.21 5.68
CA PHE A 313 -10.56 5.29 6.73
C PHE A 313 -10.93 3.90 7.27
N TYR A 314 -11.23 2.95 6.38
CA TYR A 314 -11.57 1.59 6.80
C TYR A 314 -10.37 0.76 7.25
N SER A 315 -9.19 0.98 6.65
CA SER A 315 -7.99 0.21 7.01
C SER A 315 -7.42 0.58 8.38
N SER A 316 -7.58 1.84 8.79
CA SER A 316 -7.13 2.35 10.09
C SER A 316 -8.19 2.18 11.19
N GLY A 317 -9.46 1.99 10.83
CA GLY A 317 -10.58 1.87 11.76
C GLY A 317 -11.13 3.19 12.31
N ALA A 318 -10.50 4.33 12.00
CA ALA A 318 -10.82 5.63 12.61
C ALA A 318 -10.87 5.54 14.16
N ASP A 319 -12.04 5.74 14.79
CA ASP A 319 -12.24 5.61 16.25
C ASP A 319 -12.79 4.21 16.65
N ALA A 320 -12.89 3.27 15.70
CA ALA A 320 -13.41 1.93 15.86
C ALA A 320 -12.38 0.88 15.37
N GLU A 321 -12.77 -0.40 15.37
CA GLU A 321 -11.94 -1.45 14.78
C GLU A 321 -11.90 -1.35 13.24
N PRO A 322 -10.75 -1.63 12.59
CA PRO A 322 -10.64 -1.65 11.14
C PRO A 322 -11.61 -2.60 10.44
N ASP A 323 -12.38 -2.09 9.47
CA ASP A 323 -13.15 -2.92 8.53
C ASP A 323 -12.28 -3.25 7.31
N LEU A 324 -11.47 -4.30 7.44
CA LEU A 324 -10.55 -4.70 6.38
C LEU A 324 -11.27 -5.22 5.12
N ARG A 325 -12.56 -5.57 5.22
CA ARG A 325 -13.37 -6.02 4.07
C ARG A 325 -13.78 -4.83 3.22
N GLU A 326 -14.31 -3.77 3.83
CA GLU A 326 -14.59 -2.52 3.12
C GLU A 326 -13.29 -1.86 2.63
N ALA A 327 -12.22 -1.90 3.42
CA ALA A 327 -10.91 -1.40 2.99
C ALA A 327 -10.45 -2.06 1.70
N ALA A 328 -10.55 -3.40 1.59
CA ALA A 328 -10.16 -4.13 0.38
C ALA A 328 -10.95 -3.68 -0.85
N ILE A 329 -12.26 -3.41 -0.72
CA ILE A 329 -13.10 -2.91 -1.82
C ILE A 329 -12.62 -1.53 -2.29
N TRP A 330 -12.30 -0.63 -1.37
CA TRP A 330 -11.84 0.72 -1.72
C TRP A 330 -10.41 0.74 -2.25
N TYR A 331 -9.51 -0.10 -1.72
CA TYR A 331 -8.18 -0.30 -2.27
C TYR A 331 -8.23 -0.91 -3.67
N GLU A 332 -9.12 -1.85 -3.95
CA GLU A 332 -9.28 -2.40 -5.32
C GLU A 332 -9.70 -1.31 -6.30
N LYS A 333 -10.67 -0.46 -5.93
CA LYS A 333 -11.06 0.71 -6.73
C LYS A 333 -9.90 1.68 -6.96
N ALA A 334 -9.09 1.98 -5.94
CA ALA A 334 -7.91 2.84 -6.13
C ALA A 334 -6.88 2.17 -7.05
N ALA A 335 -6.63 0.87 -6.88
CA ALA A 335 -5.68 0.09 -7.65
C ALA A 335 -6.03 0.02 -9.14
N GLU A 336 -7.33 -0.12 -9.46
CA GLU A 336 -7.86 -0.07 -10.83
C GLU A 336 -7.62 1.28 -11.53
N ARG A 337 -7.46 2.36 -10.76
CA ARG A 337 -7.16 3.72 -11.27
C ARG A 337 -5.66 4.01 -11.34
N GLY A 338 -4.83 2.99 -11.16
CA GLY A 338 -3.38 3.11 -11.24
C GLY A 338 -2.70 3.51 -9.94
N ASP A 339 -3.41 3.52 -8.80
CA ASP A 339 -2.77 3.78 -7.52
C ASP A 339 -1.83 2.63 -7.14
N VAL A 340 -0.53 2.90 -7.18
CA VAL A 340 0.54 1.92 -7.00
C VAL A 340 0.55 1.33 -5.59
N GLN A 341 0.27 2.16 -4.57
CA GLN A 341 0.24 1.74 -3.18
C GLN A 341 -0.97 0.82 -2.90
N ALA A 342 -2.12 1.15 -3.48
CA ALA A 342 -3.33 0.36 -3.43
C ALA A 342 -3.16 -0.97 -4.16
N GLN A 343 -2.49 -1.00 -5.32
CA GLN A 343 -2.15 -2.26 -6.01
C GLN A 343 -1.35 -3.19 -5.09
N PHE A 344 -0.36 -2.66 -4.36
CA PHE A 344 0.38 -3.43 -3.35
C PHE A 344 -0.53 -3.92 -2.22
N PHE A 345 -1.40 -3.07 -1.67
CA PHE A 345 -2.30 -3.47 -0.60
C PHE A 345 -3.33 -4.53 -1.02
N VAL A 346 -3.88 -4.43 -2.24
CA VAL A 346 -4.76 -5.47 -2.80
C VAL A 346 -4.01 -6.79 -2.95
N GLY A 347 -2.77 -6.75 -3.43
CA GLY A 347 -1.88 -7.92 -3.46
C GLY A 347 -1.72 -8.54 -2.08
N ARG A 348 -1.52 -7.71 -1.05
CA ARG A 348 -1.38 -8.15 0.35
C ARG A 348 -2.65 -8.77 0.91
N PHE A 349 -3.83 -8.18 0.68
CA PHE A 349 -5.10 -8.76 1.13
C PHE A 349 -5.32 -10.16 0.57
N TYR A 350 -5.06 -10.35 -0.73
CA TYR A 350 -5.15 -11.69 -1.34
C TYR A 350 -4.05 -12.65 -0.85
N ALA A 351 -2.86 -12.16 -0.52
CA ALA A 351 -1.78 -13.01 -0.02
C ALA A 351 -2.03 -13.52 1.39
N THR A 352 -2.56 -12.67 2.28
CA THR A 352 -2.79 -13.00 3.69
C THR A 352 -4.17 -13.57 3.97
N GLY A 353 -5.14 -13.36 3.06
CA GLY A 353 -6.54 -13.73 3.30
C GLY A 353 -7.26 -12.84 4.29
N VAL A 354 -6.70 -11.65 4.59
CA VAL A 354 -7.30 -10.67 5.48
C VAL A 354 -8.22 -9.76 4.66
N GLY A 355 -9.47 -9.59 5.08
CA GLY A 355 -10.48 -8.77 4.37
C GLY A 355 -11.07 -9.43 3.11
N VAL A 356 -10.32 -10.30 2.43
CA VAL A 356 -10.77 -11.07 1.25
C VAL A 356 -10.34 -12.54 1.39
N SER A 357 -10.99 -13.44 0.66
CA SER A 357 -10.54 -14.83 0.61
C SER A 357 -9.12 -14.92 0.02
N PRO A 358 -8.20 -15.69 0.63
CA PRO A 358 -6.82 -15.78 0.16
C PRO A 358 -6.77 -16.34 -1.27
N ASN A 359 -5.97 -15.71 -2.12
CA ASN A 359 -5.77 -16.11 -3.50
C ASN A 359 -4.38 -15.70 -3.99
N THR A 360 -3.44 -16.64 -3.94
CA THR A 360 -2.04 -16.40 -4.30
C THR A 360 -1.87 -15.94 -5.76
N ARG A 361 -2.73 -16.38 -6.69
CA ARG A 361 -2.67 -15.97 -8.09
C ARG A 361 -3.08 -14.50 -8.27
N GLN A 362 -4.14 -14.08 -7.58
CA GLN A 362 -4.55 -12.67 -7.58
C GLN A 362 -3.51 -11.80 -6.87
N ALA A 363 -2.95 -12.29 -5.75
CA ALA A 363 -1.87 -11.61 -5.06
C ALA A 363 -0.69 -11.33 -5.99
N ALA A 364 -0.17 -12.37 -6.66
CA ALA A 364 0.95 -12.25 -7.59
C ALA A 364 0.64 -11.23 -8.70
N LYS A 365 -0.54 -11.31 -9.32
CA LYS A 365 -0.96 -10.37 -10.39
C LYS A 365 -0.99 -8.91 -9.92
N TRP A 366 -1.50 -8.64 -8.72
CA TRP A 366 -1.56 -7.28 -8.18
C TRP A 366 -0.20 -6.76 -7.76
N PHE A 367 0.65 -7.61 -7.15
CA PHE A 367 2.02 -7.23 -6.86
C PHE A 367 2.85 -7.00 -8.12
N GLU A 368 2.67 -7.80 -9.17
CA GLU A 368 3.30 -7.56 -10.48
C GLU A 368 2.96 -6.17 -11.01
N ARG A 369 1.67 -5.80 -11.03
CA ARG A 369 1.24 -4.44 -11.44
C ARG A 369 1.89 -3.33 -10.61
N ALA A 370 1.93 -3.48 -9.29
CA ALA A 370 2.58 -2.51 -8.41
C ALA A 370 4.10 -2.43 -8.68
N ALA A 371 4.74 -3.58 -8.90
CA ALA A 371 6.17 -3.69 -9.16
C ALA A 371 6.56 -3.12 -10.53
N GLU A 372 5.73 -3.32 -11.57
CA GLU A 372 5.90 -2.72 -12.89
C GLU A 372 5.86 -1.18 -12.82
N ASN A 373 5.09 -0.63 -11.89
CA ASN A 373 5.02 0.81 -11.61
C ASN A 373 6.02 1.29 -10.55
N GLY A 374 7.06 0.51 -10.26
CA GLY A 374 8.20 0.93 -9.42
C GLY A 374 8.08 0.65 -7.92
N HIS A 375 7.06 -0.09 -7.46
CA HIS A 375 6.94 -0.43 -6.04
C HIS A 375 7.96 -1.51 -5.64
N ALA A 376 9.03 -1.14 -4.94
CA ALA A 376 10.13 -2.03 -4.58
C ALA A 376 9.69 -3.26 -3.75
N THR A 377 8.88 -3.07 -2.71
CA THR A 377 8.37 -4.18 -1.88
C THR A 377 7.49 -5.15 -2.68
N ALA A 378 6.72 -4.65 -3.63
CA ALA A 378 5.96 -5.49 -4.53
C ALA A 378 6.90 -6.30 -5.43
N ALA A 379 7.94 -5.67 -5.99
CA ALA A 379 8.96 -6.37 -6.80
C ALA A 379 9.65 -7.49 -6.00
N PHE A 380 9.99 -7.25 -4.73
CA PHE A 380 10.52 -8.29 -3.85
C PHE A 380 9.52 -9.46 -3.66
N ASN A 381 8.25 -9.16 -3.40
CA ASN A 381 7.22 -10.20 -3.24
C ASN A 381 7.01 -11.00 -4.54
N VAL A 382 7.00 -10.34 -5.69
CA VAL A 382 6.91 -10.99 -7.02
C VAL A 382 8.10 -11.93 -7.23
N ALA A 383 9.31 -11.49 -6.87
CA ALA A 383 10.49 -12.35 -6.94
C ALA A 383 10.34 -13.62 -6.09
N ILE A 384 9.80 -13.50 -4.87
CA ILE A 384 9.52 -14.64 -3.99
C ILE A 384 8.45 -15.57 -4.58
N PHE A 385 7.40 -15.04 -5.20
CA PHE A 385 6.38 -15.86 -5.88
C PHE A 385 6.99 -16.70 -7.02
N TYR A 386 7.83 -16.09 -7.85
CA TYR A 386 8.54 -16.80 -8.93
C TYR A 386 9.58 -17.79 -8.41
N LEU A 387 10.31 -17.46 -7.34
CA LEU A 387 11.31 -18.35 -6.75
C LEU A 387 10.68 -19.64 -6.21
N ASN A 388 9.52 -19.51 -5.55
CA ASN A 388 8.81 -20.60 -4.90
C ASN A 388 7.79 -21.30 -5.82
N GLY A 389 7.41 -20.70 -6.95
CA GLY A 389 6.31 -21.18 -7.80
C GLY A 389 4.93 -21.06 -7.12
N SER A 390 4.76 -20.04 -6.29
CA SER A 390 3.53 -19.79 -5.53
C SER A 390 2.64 -18.81 -6.29
N GLY A 391 1.46 -19.23 -6.75
CA GLY A 391 0.54 -18.39 -7.53
C GLY A 391 0.96 -18.13 -8.99
N VAL A 392 2.23 -18.35 -9.32
CA VAL A 392 2.85 -18.30 -10.65
C VAL A 392 3.69 -19.55 -10.90
N GLN A 393 4.01 -19.85 -12.16
CA GLN A 393 4.95 -20.92 -12.46
C GLN A 393 6.35 -20.56 -11.95
N ARG A 394 7.02 -21.52 -11.28
CA ARG A 394 8.37 -21.31 -10.75
C ARG A 394 9.32 -20.90 -11.87
N ASN A 395 10.02 -19.78 -11.70
CA ASN A 395 11.01 -19.26 -12.64
C ASN A 395 12.08 -18.44 -11.91
N VAL A 396 13.27 -19.03 -11.72
CA VAL A 396 14.36 -18.40 -10.96
C VAL A 396 14.95 -17.18 -11.70
N GLU A 397 15.07 -17.24 -13.02
CA GLU A 397 15.59 -16.11 -13.82
C GLU A 397 14.65 -14.89 -13.74
N ALA A 398 13.34 -15.12 -13.76
CA ALA A 398 12.35 -14.06 -13.54
C ALA A 398 12.46 -13.51 -12.11
N ALA A 399 12.63 -14.38 -11.11
CA ALA A 399 12.81 -13.96 -9.72
C ALA A 399 14.04 -13.05 -9.56
N ILE A 400 15.17 -13.39 -10.19
CA ILE A 400 16.39 -12.57 -10.17
C ILE A 400 16.12 -11.17 -10.72
N LYS A 401 15.50 -11.06 -11.91
CA LYS A 401 15.15 -9.76 -12.50
C LYS A 401 14.27 -8.91 -11.59
N TRP A 402 13.35 -9.53 -10.87
CA TRP A 402 12.49 -8.84 -9.91
C TRP A 402 13.23 -8.46 -8.62
N PHE A 403 14.14 -9.30 -8.13
CA PHE A 403 15.01 -8.93 -7.02
C PHE A 403 15.96 -7.79 -7.39
N GLU A 404 16.51 -7.76 -8.61
CA GLU A 404 17.35 -6.65 -9.10
C GLU A 404 16.55 -5.34 -9.10
N ARG A 405 15.31 -5.35 -9.61
CA ARG A 405 14.42 -4.18 -9.54
C ARG A 405 14.14 -3.73 -8.11
N ALA A 406 13.89 -4.66 -7.19
CA ALA A 406 13.71 -4.33 -5.78
C ALA A 406 15.00 -3.77 -5.14
N ALA A 407 16.16 -4.31 -5.52
CA ALA A 407 17.47 -3.85 -5.09
C ALA A 407 17.81 -2.44 -5.59
N ASP A 408 17.44 -2.12 -6.83
CA ASP A 408 17.57 -0.78 -7.40
C ASP A 408 16.60 0.21 -6.76
N GLY A 409 15.45 -0.28 -6.28
CA GLY A 409 14.53 0.44 -5.38
C GLY A 409 15.04 0.58 -3.93
N GLY A 410 16.28 0.17 -3.63
CA GLY A 410 16.92 0.34 -2.32
C GLY A 410 16.65 -0.78 -1.32
N MET A 411 16.07 -1.92 -1.72
CA MET A 411 15.80 -3.02 -0.79
C MET A 411 17.04 -3.90 -0.57
N SER A 412 17.71 -3.70 0.57
CA SER A 412 18.85 -4.54 1.01
C SER A 412 18.46 -6.02 1.14
N ALA A 413 17.23 -6.32 1.57
CA ALA A 413 16.71 -7.69 1.61
C ALA A 413 16.74 -8.38 0.22
N ALA A 414 16.46 -7.66 -0.86
CA ALA A 414 16.54 -8.21 -2.21
C ALA A 414 17.98 -8.51 -2.63
N GLN A 415 18.90 -7.60 -2.31
CA GLN A 415 20.34 -7.77 -2.54
C GLN A 415 20.89 -8.97 -1.75
N VAL A 416 20.45 -9.17 -0.50
CA VAL A 416 20.81 -10.36 0.29
C VAL A 416 20.29 -11.65 -0.35
N GLN A 417 19.06 -11.65 -0.89
CA GLN A 417 18.52 -12.84 -1.59
C GLN A 417 19.31 -13.15 -2.86
N LEU A 418 19.65 -12.15 -3.66
CA LEU A 418 20.52 -12.32 -4.84
C LEU A 418 21.86 -12.94 -4.44
N GLY A 419 22.50 -12.39 -3.41
CA GLY A 419 23.74 -12.93 -2.86
C GLY A 419 23.64 -14.40 -2.46
N LYS A 420 22.55 -14.80 -1.79
CA LYS A 420 22.29 -16.19 -1.41
C LYS A 420 22.09 -17.11 -2.62
N LEU A 421 21.36 -16.66 -3.65
CA LEU A 421 21.11 -17.44 -4.86
C LEU A 421 22.42 -17.77 -5.58
N TYR A 422 23.29 -16.78 -5.80
CA TYR A 422 24.60 -16.98 -6.41
C TYR A 422 25.55 -17.79 -5.52
N SER A 423 25.52 -17.58 -4.20
CA SER A 423 26.39 -18.31 -3.26
C SER A 423 26.09 -19.81 -3.23
N THR A 424 24.81 -20.18 -3.27
CA THR A 424 24.35 -21.56 -3.17
C THR A 424 24.22 -22.26 -4.53
N GLY A 425 24.15 -21.49 -5.63
CA GLY A 425 23.84 -22.04 -6.96
C GLY A 425 22.38 -22.49 -7.09
N ALA A 426 21.46 -21.87 -6.33
CA ALA A 426 20.06 -22.26 -6.31
C ALA A 426 19.32 -21.76 -7.56
N GLY A 427 19.38 -22.55 -8.65
CA GLY A 427 18.72 -22.23 -9.92
C GLY A 427 19.52 -21.29 -10.84
N VAL A 428 20.75 -20.96 -10.45
CA VAL A 428 21.78 -20.31 -11.27
C VAL A 428 23.13 -20.99 -11.01
N PRO A 429 24.10 -20.89 -11.92
CA PRO A 429 25.46 -21.33 -11.63
C PRO A 429 26.00 -20.67 -10.36
N LYS A 430 26.70 -21.45 -9.55
CA LYS A 430 27.34 -20.94 -8.32
C LYS A 430 28.40 -19.92 -8.70
N ASP A 431 28.30 -18.73 -8.13
CA ASP A 431 29.21 -17.61 -8.38
C ASP A 431 29.48 -16.87 -7.06
N GLN A 432 30.68 -17.06 -6.51
CA GLN A 432 31.04 -16.46 -5.23
C GLN A 432 31.41 -14.98 -5.35
N GLU A 433 31.86 -14.53 -6.52
CA GLU A 433 32.21 -13.13 -6.75
C GLU A 433 30.94 -12.29 -6.84
N MET A 434 29.97 -12.72 -7.65
CA MET A 434 28.65 -12.08 -7.73
C MET A 434 27.92 -12.11 -6.39
N ALA A 435 28.01 -13.23 -5.65
CA ALA A 435 27.43 -13.31 -4.32
C ALA A 435 28.04 -12.28 -3.36
N SER A 436 29.37 -12.15 -3.39
CA SER A 436 30.10 -11.16 -2.58
C SER A 436 29.72 -9.73 -2.96
N GLU A 437 29.60 -9.44 -4.26
CA GLU A 437 29.22 -8.12 -4.76
C GLU A 437 27.84 -7.70 -4.22
N TRP A 438 26.82 -8.54 -4.42
CA TRP A 438 25.47 -8.26 -3.92
C TRP A 438 25.40 -8.11 -2.40
N LEU A 439 26.07 -8.99 -1.65
CA LEU A 439 26.07 -8.93 -0.18
C LEU A 439 26.86 -7.72 0.34
N SER A 440 27.96 -7.35 -0.30
CA SER A 440 28.76 -6.17 0.08
C SER A 440 27.98 -4.88 -0.20
N ARG A 441 27.27 -4.79 -1.32
CA ARG A 441 26.35 -3.69 -1.64
C ARG A 441 25.25 -3.57 -0.59
N ALA A 442 24.66 -4.70 -0.20
CA ALA A 442 23.64 -4.76 0.85
C ALA A 442 24.18 -4.27 2.20
N ALA A 443 25.36 -4.76 2.61
CA ALA A 443 26.00 -4.33 3.86
C ALA A 443 26.36 -2.83 3.85
N GLY A 444 26.77 -2.31 2.70
CA GLY A 444 27.08 -0.89 2.49
C GLY A 444 25.89 0.07 2.68
N SER A 445 24.65 -0.43 2.60
CA SER A 445 23.44 0.36 2.88
C SER A 445 23.27 0.71 4.37
N GLY A 446 24.04 0.07 5.27
CA GLY A 446 23.88 0.22 6.71
C GLY A 446 22.94 -0.81 7.35
N ASP A 447 22.19 -1.58 6.55
CA ASP A 447 21.23 -2.58 7.04
C ASP A 447 21.91 -3.68 7.90
N PRO A 448 21.52 -3.84 9.19
CA PRO A 448 22.20 -4.77 10.10
C PRO A 448 22.09 -6.25 9.69
N ASP A 449 20.96 -6.65 9.11
CA ASP A 449 20.77 -8.00 8.58
C ASP A 449 21.72 -8.28 7.42
N ALA A 450 21.84 -7.33 6.48
CA ALA A 450 22.76 -7.43 5.36
C ALA A 450 24.24 -7.45 5.79
N LYS A 451 24.63 -6.60 6.75
CA LYS A 451 25.98 -6.63 7.35
C LYS A 451 26.29 -7.99 7.96
N THR A 452 25.34 -8.54 8.71
CA THR A 452 25.46 -9.87 9.33
C THR A 452 25.58 -10.96 8.27
N ALA A 453 24.74 -10.92 7.23
CA ALA A 453 24.76 -11.89 6.13
C ALA A 453 26.09 -11.86 5.38
N TYR A 454 26.63 -10.67 5.07
CA TYR A 454 27.90 -10.54 4.38
C TYR A 454 29.08 -11.00 5.23
N ALA A 455 29.09 -10.64 6.53
CA ALA A 455 30.11 -11.10 7.47
C ALA A 455 30.19 -12.62 7.56
N LEU A 456 29.04 -13.30 7.71
CA LEU A 456 28.97 -14.75 7.75
C LEU A 456 29.39 -15.38 6.42
N PHE A 457 28.97 -14.80 5.30
CA PHE A 457 29.37 -15.27 3.97
C PHE A 457 30.90 -15.25 3.78
N MET A 458 31.57 -14.15 4.17
CA MET A 458 33.04 -14.05 4.07
C MET A 458 33.75 -15.13 4.89
N ILE A 459 33.34 -15.30 6.16
CA ILE A 459 33.95 -16.28 7.07
C ILE A 459 33.72 -17.71 6.56
N HIS A 460 32.52 -18.04 6.09
CA HIS A 460 32.21 -19.38 5.59
C HIS A 460 32.94 -19.74 4.30
N GLN A 461 33.22 -18.75 3.44
CA GLN A 461 34.04 -18.98 2.25
C GLN A 461 35.51 -19.21 2.58
N ASN A 462 36.08 -18.35 3.42
CA ASN A 462 37.47 -18.44 3.83
C ASN A 462 37.67 -17.67 5.16
N ALA A 463 37.93 -18.39 6.24
CA ALA A 463 38.21 -17.80 7.55
C ALA A 463 39.67 -17.32 7.69
N SER A 464 40.14 -16.51 6.74
CA SER A 464 41.44 -15.81 6.85
C SER A 464 41.37 -14.71 7.91
N ASP A 465 42.52 -14.33 8.48
CA ASP A 465 42.60 -13.26 9.49
C ASP A 465 41.98 -11.94 9.00
N ASP A 466 42.15 -11.60 7.72
CA ASP A 466 41.54 -10.42 7.10
C ASP A 466 40.00 -10.53 7.04
N ASN A 467 39.47 -11.67 6.58
CA ASN A 467 38.02 -11.88 6.51
C ASN A 467 37.39 -11.91 7.91
N VAL A 468 38.07 -12.48 8.91
CA VAL A 468 37.65 -12.47 10.31
C VAL A 468 37.63 -11.04 10.86
N ALA A 469 38.65 -10.23 10.58
CA ALA A 469 38.70 -8.82 11.01
C ALA A 469 37.58 -7.98 10.37
N ARG A 470 37.35 -8.15 9.06
CA ARG A 470 36.27 -7.46 8.33
C ARG A 470 34.89 -7.89 8.82
N ALA A 471 34.67 -9.18 9.02
CA ALA A 471 33.43 -9.71 9.57
C ALA A 471 33.20 -9.22 11.00
N HIS A 472 34.24 -9.16 11.84
CA HIS A 472 34.16 -8.56 13.17
C HIS A 472 33.68 -7.11 13.10
N SER A 473 34.24 -6.28 12.20
CA SER A 473 33.82 -4.87 12.03
C SER A 473 32.34 -4.77 11.67
N LEU A 474 31.89 -5.50 10.66
CA LEU A 474 30.50 -5.48 10.20
C LEU A 474 29.51 -5.96 11.28
N LEU A 475 29.87 -7.03 11.99
CA LEU A 475 29.06 -7.55 13.10
C LEU A 475 29.02 -6.59 14.28
N ALA A 476 30.14 -5.92 14.60
CA ALA A 476 30.19 -4.92 15.67
C ALA A 476 29.28 -3.74 15.35
N GLU A 477 29.36 -3.17 14.14
CA GLU A 477 28.49 -2.08 13.71
C GLU A 477 27.00 -2.47 13.76
N ALA A 478 26.65 -3.66 13.27
CA ALA A 478 25.28 -4.17 13.33
C ALA A 478 24.80 -4.40 14.77
N ALA A 479 25.65 -4.96 15.62
CA ALA A 479 25.36 -5.21 17.03
C ALA A 479 25.18 -3.89 17.81
N GLU A 480 26.00 -2.88 17.54
CA GLU A 480 25.89 -1.54 18.13
C GLU A 480 24.63 -0.80 17.69
N ALA A 481 24.14 -1.07 16.48
CA ALA A 481 22.81 -0.64 16.02
C ALA A 481 21.65 -1.41 16.69
N GLY A 482 21.94 -2.30 17.64
CA GLY A 482 20.93 -3.05 18.40
C GLY A 482 20.48 -4.36 17.74
N HIS A 483 21.19 -4.87 16.72
CA HIS A 483 20.82 -6.10 16.03
C HIS A 483 21.23 -7.38 16.80
N PRO A 484 20.29 -8.14 17.39
CA PRO A 484 20.64 -9.25 18.29
C PRO A 484 21.38 -10.41 17.61
N PRO A 485 21.01 -10.85 16.38
CA PRO A 485 21.78 -11.88 15.69
C PRO A 485 23.23 -11.48 15.44
N ALA A 486 23.51 -10.19 15.17
CA ALA A 486 24.88 -9.72 14.96
C ALA A 486 25.70 -9.82 16.24
N ALA A 487 25.12 -9.37 17.37
CA ALA A 487 25.74 -9.47 18.68
C ALA A 487 26.00 -10.94 19.07
N PHE A 488 25.06 -11.85 18.78
CA PHE A 488 25.27 -13.28 19.00
C PHE A 488 26.42 -13.83 18.15
N GLN A 489 26.47 -13.52 16.85
CA GLN A 489 27.53 -14.00 15.97
C GLN A 489 28.90 -13.42 16.37
N LEU A 490 28.95 -12.19 16.87
CA LEU A 490 30.18 -11.58 17.38
C LEU A 490 30.67 -12.26 18.66
N GLY A 491 29.76 -12.59 19.58
CA GLY A 491 30.06 -13.44 20.74
C GLY A 491 30.59 -14.81 20.32
N ALA A 492 29.95 -15.46 19.33
CA ALA A 492 30.39 -16.75 18.79
C ALA A 492 31.77 -16.67 18.12
N LEU A 493 32.06 -15.58 17.41
CA LEU A 493 33.37 -15.31 16.80
C LEU A 493 34.46 -15.20 17.88
N LYS A 494 34.19 -14.47 18.97
CA LYS A 494 35.08 -14.36 20.13
C LYS A 494 35.29 -15.69 20.86
N MET A 495 34.30 -16.58 20.84
CA MET A 495 34.42 -17.94 21.37
C MET A 495 35.25 -18.89 20.49
N GLY A 496 35.82 -18.41 19.38
CA GLY A 496 36.70 -19.19 18.51
C GLY A 496 35.95 -20.13 17.55
N LYS A 497 34.63 -19.94 17.34
CA LYS A 497 33.79 -20.81 16.49
C LYS A 497 34.32 -20.94 15.06
N PHE A 498 35.06 -19.94 14.57
CA PHE A 498 35.59 -19.88 13.21
C PHE A 498 37.13 -19.84 13.18
N GLY A 499 37.79 -20.31 14.25
CA GLY A 499 39.24 -20.23 14.44
C GLY A 499 39.64 -19.22 15.53
N GLY A 500 40.87 -19.35 16.04
CA GLY A 500 41.40 -18.52 17.12
C GLY A 500 41.17 -19.07 18.53
N ILE A 501 41.83 -18.45 19.51
CA ILE A 501 41.71 -18.81 20.94
C ILE A 501 40.41 -18.22 21.48
N ALA A 502 39.63 -19.02 22.19
CA ALA A 502 38.38 -18.57 22.79
C ALA A 502 38.61 -17.46 23.84
N ASP A 503 38.00 -16.29 23.60
CA ASP A 503 37.97 -15.13 24.49
C ASP A 503 36.61 -15.03 25.19
N LYS A 504 36.46 -15.80 26.27
CA LYS A 504 35.21 -15.90 27.05
C LYS A 504 34.80 -14.55 27.66
N LEU A 505 35.77 -13.79 28.17
CA LEU A 505 35.55 -12.47 28.76
C LEU A 505 35.09 -11.46 27.70
N GLY A 506 35.76 -11.43 26.55
CA GLY A 506 35.39 -10.54 25.44
C GLY A 506 34.08 -10.94 24.74
N ALA A 507 33.68 -12.21 24.76
CA ALA A 507 32.41 -12.68 24.22
C ALA A 507 31.20 -12.27 25.09
N THR A 508 31.39 -12.17 26.41
CA THR A 508 30.32 -11.97 27.39
C THR A 508 29.48 -10.71 27.11
N PRO A 509 30.04 -9.50 26.88
CA PRO A 509 29.24 -8.31 26.60
C PRO A 509 28.33 -8.43 25.36
N TRP A 510 28.79 -9.18 24.35
CA TRP A 510 28.03 -9.38 23.11
C TRP A 510 26.88 -10.36 23.29
N PHE A 511 27.12 -11.47 24.00
CA PHE A 511 26.03 -12.37 24.37
C PHE A 511 25.02 -11.70 25.31
N THR A 512 25.46 -10.87 26.26
CA THR A 512 24.56 -10.06 27.11
C THR A 512 23.66 -9.16 26.28
N ARG A 513 24.22 -8.40 25.35
CA ARG A 513 23.42 -7.52 24.47
C ARG A 513 22.38 -8.28 23.65
N ALA A 514 22.76 -9.42 23.07
CA ALA A 514 21.81 -10.27 22.33
C ALA A 514 20.75 -10.90 23.25
N ALA A 515 21.15 -11.37 24.43
CA ALA A 515 20.28 -12.03 25.40
C ALA A 515 19.24 -11.07 26.00
N ASP A 516 19.65 -9.84 26.31
CA ASP A 516 18.79 -8.75 26.78
C ASP A 516 17.73 -8.38 25.73
N ALA A 517 18.08 -8.45 24.45
CA ALA A 517 17.15 -8.25 23.33
C ALA A 517 16.28 -9.49 23.00
N GLY A 518 16.35 -10.55 23.82
CA GLY A 518 15.50 -11.74 23.68
C GLY A 518 16.06 -12.85 22.78
N HIS A 519 17.31 -12.76 22.31
CA HIS A 519 17.91 -13.81 21.49
C HIS A 519 18.16 -15.08 22.32
N VAL A 520 17.32 -16.09 22.11
CA VAL A 520 17.26 -17.31 22.95
C VAL A 520 18.59 -18.05 23.02
N GLU A 521 19.27 -18.24 21.88
CA GLU A 521 20.57 -18.91 21.84
C GLU A 521 21.64 -18.14 22.62
N ALA A 522 21.54 -16.80 22.66
CA ALA A 522 22.49 -15.97 23.38
C ALA A 522 22.25 -16.05 24.89
N GLN A 523 20.98 -16.14 25.32
CA GLN A 523 20.63 -16.40 26.71
C GLN A 523 21.22 -17.73 27.19
N TYR A 524 21.12 -18.78 26.36
CA TYR A 524 21.73 -20.08 26.66
C TYR A 524 23.26 -19.99 26.75
N MET A 525 23.92 -19.41 25.74
CA MET A 525 25.38 -19.29 25.73
C MET A 525 25.92 -18.44 26.88
N LEU A 526 25.22 -17.35 27.22
CA LEU A 526 25.56 -16.51 28.36
C LEU A 526 25.39 -17.25 29.69
N ALA A 527 24.34 -18.07 29.81
CA ALA A 527 24.14 -18.92 30.97
C ALA A 527 25.29 -19.92 31.14
N LEU A 528 25.73 -20.57 30.05
CA LEU A 528 26.87 -21.49 30.07
C LEU A 528 28.17 -20.79 30.48
N LEU A 529 28.42 -19.56 29.99
CA LEU A 529 29.58 -18.77 30.43
C LEU A 529 29.55 -18.48 31.93
N HIS A 530 28.37 -18.18 32.48
CA HIS A 530 28.22 -17.98 33.92
C HIS A 530 28.29 -19.28 34.74
N LEU A 531 28.00 -20.45 34.16
CA LEU A 531 28.17 -21.76 34.80
C LEU A 531 29.65 -22.19 34.82
N ASP A 532 30.42 -21.81 33.81
CA ASP A 532 31.83 -22.15 33.70
C ASP A 532 32.67 -21.32 34.69
N SER A 533 33.18 -21.97 35.74
CA SER A 533 34.04 -21.33 36.74
C SER A 533 35.37 -20.80 36.17
N THR A 534 35.79 -21.27 34.99
CA THR A 534 37.02 -20.84 34.30
C THR A 534 36.79 -19.65 33.35
N SER A 535 35.55 -19.20 33.17
CA SER A 535 35.22 -18.13 32.22
C SER A 535 35.64 -16.73 32.67
N GLY A 536 35.96 -16.57 33.97
CA GLY A 536 36.21 -15.27 34.59
C GLY A 536 34.94 -14.44 34.86
N VAL A 537 33.76 -14.91 34.43
CA VAL A 537 32.44 -14.27 34.67
C VAL A 537 31.48 -15.18 35.45
N GLY A 538 32.00 -16.24 36.07
CA GLY A 538 31.20 -17.24 36.78
C GLY A 538 30.25 -16.61 37.81
N ASN A 539 28.95 -16.89 37.67
CA ASN A 539 27.91 -16.40 38.58
C ASN A 539 26.69 -17.32 38.53
N ALA A 540 26.55 -18.18 39.54
CA ALA A 540 25.51 -19.20 39.57
C ALA A 540 24.08 -18.64 39.53
N ARG A 541 23.83 -17.46 40.14
CA ARG A 541 22.51 -16.81 40.07
C ARG A 541 22.22 -16.27 38.67
N ALA A 542 23.19 -15.60 38.05
CA ALA A 542 23.04 -15.10 36.69
C ALA A 542 22.85 -16.25 35.69
N ALA A 543 23.62 -17.34 35.84
CA ALA A 543 23.47 -18.57 35.08
C ALA A 543 22.04 -19.10 35.16
N SER A 544 21.49 -19.29 36.37
CA SER A 544 20.14 -19.81 36.54
C SER A 544 19.07 -18.91 35.93
N SER A 545 19.22 -17.60 36.05
CA SER A 545 18.28 -16.62 35.50
C SER A 545 18.24 -16.68 33.97
N TRP A 546 19.40 -16.64 33.32
CA TRP A 546 19.50 -16.72 31.86
C TRP A 546 19.09 -18.09 31.33
N MET A 547 19.49 -19.16 32.00
CA MET A 547 19.08 -20.52 31.65
C MET A 547 17.55 -20.68 31.72
N THR A 548 16.92 -20.11 32.75
CA THR A 548 15.45 -20.13 32.90
C THR A 548 14.76 -19.38 31.78
N LYS A 549 15.28 -18.21 31.36
CA LYS A 549 14.72 -17.45 30.23
C LYS A 549 14.78 -18.27 28.93
N ALA A 550 15.93 -18.86 28.62
CA ALA A 550 16.09 -19.68 27.42
C ALA A 550 15.20 -20.94 27.45
N ALA A 551 15.13 -21.62 28.59
CA ALA A 551 14.31 -22.82 28.79
C ALA A 551 12.81 -22.53 28.61
N ARG A 552 12.33 -21.41 29.17
CA ARG A 552 10.93 -20.95 29.02
C ARG A 552 10.60 -20.53 27.59
N ALA A 553 11.59 -20.08 26.81
CA ALA A 553 11.45 -19.82 25.39
C ALA A 553 11.45 -21.11 24.53
N GLY A 554 11.52 -22.29 25.16
CA GLY A 554 11.44 -23.58 24.47
C GLY A 554 12.79 -24.20 24.10
N HIS A 555 13.92 -23.59 24.43
CA HIS A 555 15.23 -24.08 24.00
C HIS A 555 15.63 -25.41 24.70
N ALA A 556 15.59 -26.53 23.98
CA ALA A 556 15.73 -27.87 24.56
C ALA A 556 17.06 -28.10 25.33
N PRO A 557 18.25 -27.68 24.84
CA PRO A 557 19.47 -27.79 25.61
C PRO A 557 19.44 -26.95 26.91
N ALA A 558 18.75 -25.80 26.90
CA ALA A 558 18.61 -24.97 28.10
C ALA A 558 17.67 -25.62 29.13
N GLN A 559 16.58 -26.25 28.67
CA GLN A 559 15.68 -27.02 29.53
C GLN A 559 16.41 -28.19 30.18
N PHE A 560 17.21 -28.94 29.40
CA PHE A 560 18.06 -30.00 29.93
C PHE A 560 19.05 -29.49 30.99
N GLN A 561 19.77 -28.39 30.71
CA GLN A 561 20.73 -27.85 31.66
C GLN A 561 20.04 -27.28 32.91
N LEU A 562 18.88 -26.63 32.77
CA LEU A 562 18.10 -26.15 33.91
C LEU A 562 17.63 -27.30 34.80
N ALA A 563 17.24 -28.44 34.20
CA ALA A 563 16.92 -29.64 34.95
C ALA A 563 18.13 -30.16 35.74
N VAL A 564 19.33 -30.14 35.16
CA VAL A 564 20.58 -30.47 35.89
C VAL A 564 20.79 -29.52 37.06
N MET A 565 20.57 -28.22 36.87
CA MET A 565 20.71 -27.22 37.93
C MET A 565 19.75 -27.48 39.10
N TYR A 566 18.48 -27.77 38.83
CA TYR A 566 17.50 -28.13 39.85
C TYR A 566 17.80 -29.46 40.55
N CYS A 567 18.29 -30.46 39.82
CA CYS A 567 18.66 -31.76 40.39
C CYS A 567 19.93 -31.74 41.24
N THR A 568 20.82 -30.78 40.99
CA THR A 568 22.09 -30.63 41.72
C THR A 568 22.06 -29.54 42.78
N GLY A 569 21.05 -28.65 42.75
CA GLY A 569 21.01 -27.44 43.57
C GLY A 569 22.07 -26.39 43.17
N TYR A 570 22.59 -26.45 41.94
CA TYR A 570 23.60 -25.51 41.48
C TYR A 570 22.94 -24.22 40.96
N GLY A 571 23.13 -23.11 41.67
CA GLY A 571 22.59 -21.78 41.29
C GLY A 571 21.09 -21.59 41.53
N VAL A 572 20.35 -22.67 41.76
CA VAL A 572 18.94 -22.72 42.18
C VAL A 572 18.80 -23.60 43.43
N GLY A 573 17.67 -23.50 44.13
CA GLY A 573 17.35 -24.45 45.19
C GLY A 573 17.21 -25.87 44.63
N LEU A 574 17.69 -26.87 45.37
CA LEU A 574 17.50 -28.28 45.02
C LEU A 574 16.00 -28.58 44.95
N ASP A 575 15.50 -28.91 43.77
CA ASP A 575 14.09 -29.24 43.54
C ASP A 575 13.99 -30.31 42.45
N LEU A 576 13.87 -31.57 42.88
CA LEU A 576 13.77 -32.69 41.95
C LEU A 576 12.45 -32.68 41.15
N ALA A 577 11.39 -32.07 41.68
CA ALA A 577 10.09 -32.00 41.00
C ALA A 577 10.15 -31.03 39.82
N GLU A 578 10.76 -29.87 40.00
CA GLU A 578 11.07 -28.97 38.88
C GLU A 578 12.08 -29.60 37.91
N GLY A 579 13.13 -30.24 38.43
CA GLY A 579 14.12 -30.92 37.60
C GLY A 579 13.52 -31.96 36.65
N VAL A 580 12.61 -32.81 37.14
CA VAL A 580 11.95 -33.83 36.32
C VAL A 580 11.01 -33.23 35.27
N ASN A 581 10.33 -32.11 35.57
CA ASN A 581 9.48 -31.40 34.62
C ASN A 581 10.29 -30.79 33.46
N TRP A 582 11.44 -30.18 33.76
CA TRP A 582 12.32 -29.64 32.72
C TRP A 582 13.00 -30.72 31.88
N TYR A 583 13.33 -31.87 32.47
CA TYR A 583 13.75 -33.03 31.69
C TYR A 583 12.66 -33.57 30.78
N GLU A 584 11.38 -33.60 31.22
CA GLU A 584 10.25 -33.98 30.35
C GLU A 584 10.16 -33.06 29.14
N ALA A 585 10.17 -31.74 29.36
CA ALA A 585 10.07 -30.74 28.29
C ALA A 585 11.20 -30.88 27.24
N ALA A 586 12.44 -31.11 27.68
CA ALA A 586 13.57 -31.34 26.77
C ALA A 586 13.46 -32.71 26.05
N ALA A 587 12.99 -33.73 26.76
CA ALA A 587 12.83 -35.09 26.25
C ALA A 587 11.77 -35.17 25.14
N GLU A 588 10.65 -34.45 25.29
CA GLU A 588 9.58 -34.31 24.29
C GLU A 588 10.07 -33.68 22.99
N GLN A 589 11.06 -32.80 23.07
CA GLN A 589 11.73 -32.21 21.91
C GLN A 589 12.82 -33.10 21.30
N GLY A 590 13.03 -34.31 21.85
CA GLY A 590 13.97 -35.29 21.30
C GLY A 590 15.38 -35.24 21.90
N HIS A 591 15.62 -34.47 22.97
CA HIS A 591 16.95 -34.37 23.58
C HIS A 591 17.36 -35.69 24.26
N LYS A 592 18.26 -36.47 23.63
CA LYS A 592 18.57 -37.86 24.02
C LYS A 592 19.01 -38.05 25.48
N ILE A 593 19.84 -37.14 26.00
CA ILE A 593 20.33 -37.22 27.40
C ILE A 593 19.19 -36.89 28.38
N ALA A 594 18.28 -35.98 27.99
CA ALA A 594 17.13 -35.64 28.82
C ALA A 594 16.16 -36.82 28.87
N GLN A 595 15.90 -37.49 27.74
CA GLN A 595 15.07 -38.69 27.66
C GLN A 595 15.57 -39.78 28.62
N TYR A 596 16.87 -40.04 28.64
CA TYR A 596 17.48 -40.99 29.57
C TYR A 596 17.37 -40.54 31.04
N ASN A 597 17.78 -39.31 31.37
CA ASN A 597 17.73 -38.82 32.76
C ASN A 597 16.30 -38.78 33.30
N PHE A 598 15.35 -38.37 32.46
CA PHE A 598 13.94 -38.40 32.75
C PHE A 598 13.42 -39.81 33.05
N ALA A 599 13.79 -40.78 32.21
CA ALA A 599 13.46 -42.19 32.41
C ALA A 599 14.06 -42.74 33.72
N VAL A 600 15.28 -42.34 34.07
CA VAL A 600 15.91 -42.70 35.35
C VAL A 600 15.12 -42.15 36.52
N MET A 601 14.75 -40.87 36.51
CA MET A 601 13.96 -40.24 37.59
C MET A 601 12.56 -40.85 37.71
N LEU A 602 11.93 -41.17 36.59
CA LEU A 602 10.65 -41.88 36.54
C LEU A 602 10.72 -43.28 37.15
N ARG A 603 11.78 -44.04 36.84
CA ARG A 603 11.96 -45.39 37.38
C ARG A 603 12.21 -45.37 38.88
N SER A 604 12.95 -44.38 39.39
CA SER A 604 13.30 -44.25 40.80
C SER A 604 12.26 -43.52 41.65
N GLY A 605 11.28 -42.85 41.03
CA GLY A 605 10.31 -42.01 41.73
C GLY A 605 10.91 -40.72 42.30
N GLN A 606 11.97 -40.21 41.68
CA GLN A 606 12.61 -38.95 42.09
C GLN A 606 11.89 -37.76 41.44
N GLY A 607 11.48 -36.78 42.26
CA GLY A 607 10.77 -35.59 41.80
C GLY A 607 9.28 -35.80 41.47
N ARG A 608 8.88 -37.04 41.17
CA ARG A 608 7.48 -37.42 40.95
C ARG A 608 7.26 -38.91 41.23
N ALA A 609 5.99 -39.33 41.31
CA ALA A 609 5.64 -40.73 41.51
C ALA A 609 6.31 -41.65 40.47
N ALA A 610 6.78 -42.81 40.92
CA ALA A 610 7.46 -43.76 40.06
C ALA A 610 6.49 -44.31 39.00
N ASP A 611 6.94 -44.34 37.75
CA ASP A 611 6.22 -44.95 36.63
C ASP A 611 7.23 -45.71 35.77
N VAL A 612 7.38 -46.99 36.09
CA VAL A 612 8.37 -47.88 35.47
C VAL A 612 8.00 -48.20 34.01
N THR A 613 6.71 -48.19 33.67
CA THR A 613 6.24 -48.41 32.30
C THR A 613 6.61 -47.21 31.44
N LYS A 614 6.23 -46.00 31.86
CA LYS A 614 6.61 -44.76 31.17
C LYS A 614 8.13 -44.59 31.13
N ALA A 615 8.86 -44.96 32.19
CA ALA A 615 10.33 -44.96 32.18
C ALA A 615 10.90 -45.82 31.04
N THR A 616 10.35 -47.03 30.85
CA THR A 616 10.82 -47.96 29.81
C THR A 616 10.57 -47.43 28.40
N GLU A 617 9.42 -46.78 28.17
CA GLU A 617 9.14 -46.09 26.90
C GLU A 617 10.16 -44.99 26.59
N TRP A 618 10.56 -44.21 27.59
CA TRP A 618 11.57 -43.16 27.41
C TRP A 618 12.99 -43.71 27.26
N PHE A 619 13.34 -44.79 27.97
CA PHE A 619 14.58 -45.53 27.70
C PHE A 619 14.63 -46.02 26.27
N GLN A 620 13.51 -46.54 25.74
CA GLN A 620 13.42 -46.96 24.34
C GLN A 620 13.68 -45.82 23.37
N ARG A 621 13.02 -44.67 23.53
CA ARG A 621 13.24 -43.49 22.67
C ARG A 621 14.69 -42.99 22.66
N ALA A 622 15.37 -43.06 23.81
CA ALA A 622 16.80 -42.68 23.93
C ALA A 622 17.73 -43.77 23.35
N ALA A 623 17.39 -45.04 23.53
CA ALA A 623 18.15 -46.19 23.02
C ALA A 623 18.13 -46.26 21.48
N GLU A 624 16.97 -46.01 20.87
CA GLU A 624 16.79 -45.90 19.42
C GLU A 624 17.58 -44.72 18.82
N ARG A 625 17.85 -43.68 19.62
CA ARG A 625 18.73 -42.55 19.27
C ARG A 625 20.21 -42.83 19.56
N GLY A 626 20.56 -44.07 19.88
CA GLY A 626 21.94 -44.52 20.03
C GLY A 626 22.55 -44.34 21.42
N MET A 627 21.81 -43.92 22.45
CA MET A 627 22.40 -43.72 23.78
C MET A 627 22.71 -45.07 24.45
N ALA A 628 23.99 -45.38 24.67
CA ALA A 628 24.45 -46.68 25.16
C ALA A 628 23.89 -47.01 26.56
N GLU A 629 23.80 -46.03 27.46
CA GLU A 629 23.25 -46.20 28.80
C GLU A 629 21.75 -46.53 28.75
N ALA A 630 21.01 -45.90 27.83
CA ALA A 630 19.60 -46.18 27.62
C ALA A 630 19.38 -47.57 27.00
N GLN A 631 20.24 -47.98 26.08
CA GLN A 631 20.24 -49.34 25.51
C GLN A 631 20.47 -50.40 26.60
N VAL A 632 21.39 -50.16 27.53
CA VAL A 632 21.58 -51.04 28.70
C VAL A 632 20.34 -51.04 29.60
N ALA A 633 19.80 -49.88 29.94
CA ALA A 633 18.64 -49.77 30.82
C ALA A 633 17.37 -50.42 30.23
N LEU A 634 17.18 -50.30 28.92
CA LEU A 634 16.10 -50.99 28.20
C LEU A 634 16.33 -52.50 28.15
N GLY A 635 17.56 -52.93 27.90
CA GLY A 635 17.93 -54.35 27.99
C GLY A 635 17.64 -54.93 29.37
N ASP A 636 17.93 -54.21 30.45
CA ASP A 636 17.63 -54.64 31.81
C ASP A 636 16.12 -54.75 32.07
N ALA A 637 15.34 -53.80 31.55
CA ALA A 637 13.89 -53.80 31.65
C ALA A 637 13.28 -55.03 30.93
N LEU A 638 13.70 -55.29 29.70
CA LEU A 638 13.28 -56.45 28.90
C LEU A 638 13.75 -57.78 29.47
N MET A 639 14.96 -57.83 30.05
CA MET A 639 15.49 -59.04 30.69
C MET A 639 14.70 -59.40 31.96
N SER A 640 14.31 -58.39 32.75
CA SER A 640 13.61 -58.58 34.02
C SER A 640 12.08 -58.55 33.92
N GLY A 641 11.52 -58.11 32.80
CA GLY A 641 10.07 -57.88 32.64
C GLY A 641 9.53 -56.72 33.49
N ARG A 642 10.39 -55.79 33.92
CA ARG A 642 9.98 -54.64 34.75
C ARG A 642 9.61 -53.46 33.87
N GLY A 643 8.33 -53.06 33.90
CA GLY A 643 7.80 -51.95 33.10
C GLY A 643 7.62 -52.26 31.62
N THR A 644 7.81 -53.52 31.21
CA THR A 644 7.58 -54.02 29.85
C THR A 644 7.44 -55.54 29.90
N ALA A 645 6.93 -56.15 28.83
CA ALA A 645 6.93 -57.60 28.69
C ALA A 645 8.37 -58.14 28.66
N GLN A 646 8.59 -59.29 29.29
CA GLN A 646 9.92 -59.91 29.26
C GLN A 646 10.26 -60.39 27.84
N ASP A 647 11.39 -59.92 27.32
CA ASP A 647 11.93 -60.34 26.02
C ASP A 647 13.45 -60.43 26.12
N ARG A 648 13.95 -61.65 26.34
CA ARG A 648 15.38 -61.90 26.54
C ARG A 648 16.18 -61.71 25.26
N GLU A 649 15.60 -61.99 24.10
CA GLU A 649 16.30 -61.87 22.83
C GLU A 649 16.50 -60.39 22.48
N ALA A 650 15.43 -59.60 22.59
CA ALA A 650 15.53 -58.15 22.43
C ALA A 650 16.50 -57.52 23.43
N ALA A 651 16.49 -57.97 24.69
CA ALA A 651 17.44 -57.51 25.71
C ALA A 651 18.91 -57.75 25.31
N VAL A 652 19.24 -58.96 24.86
CA VAL A 652 20.60 -59.31 24.39
C VAL A 652 21.01 -58.46 23.19
N ASN A 653 20.09 -58.20 22.26
CA ASN A 653 20.36 -57.34 21.11
C ASN A 653 20.68 -55.90 21.53
N TRP A 654 19.94 -55.33 22.48
CA TRP A 654 20.25 -54.01 23.04
C TRP A 654 21.60 -53.96 23.75
N TYR A 655 21.97 -55.00 24.52
CA TYR A 655 23.32 -55.08 25.10
C TYR A 655 24.40 -55.15 24.01
N ARG A 656 24.18 -55.87 22.91
CA ARG A 656 25.13 -55.90 21.78
C ARG A 656 25.28 -54.52 21.13
N TYR A 657 24.20 -53.75 21.00
CA TYR A 657 24.28 -52.36 20.52
C TYR A 657 25.14 -51.50 21.47
N ALA A 658 24.91 -51.55 22.78
CA ALA A 658 25.68 -50.78 23.74
C ALA A 658 27.15 -51.25 23.87
N ALA A 659 27.42 -52.55 23.80
CA ALA A 659 28.77 -53.10 23.85
C ALA A 659 29.62 -52.67 22.63
N ARG A 660 29.02 -52.52 21.44
CA ARG A 660 29.69 -51.95 20.27
C ARG A 660 30.12 -50.50 20.48
N GLN A 661 29.45 -49.79 21.39
CA GLN A 661 29.82 -48.44 21.84
C GLN A 661 30.79 -48.47 23.04
N ARG A 662 31.41 -49.62 23.33
CA ARG A 662 32.34 -49.85 24.45
C ARG A 662 31.73 -49.64 25.84
N ASN A 663 30.43 -49.81 25.99
CA ASN A 663 29.79 -49.73 27.30
C ASN A 663 30.07 -51.00 28.14
N GLU A 664 30.87 -50.86 29.20
CA GLU A 664 31.27 -51.96 30.08
C GLU A 664 30.11 -52.64 30.82
N GLY A 665 29.04 -51.88 31.09
CA GLY A 665 27.83 -52.39 31.72
C GLY A 665 27.13 -53.42 30.84
N ALA A 666 27.07 -53.16 29.53
CA ALA A 666 26.57 -54.10 28.54
C ALA A 666 27.46 -55.34 28.39
N VAL A 667 28.79 -55.15 28.35
CA VAL A 667 29.75 -56.26 28.22
C VAL A 667 29.60 -57.24 29.38
N ARG A 668 29.52 -56.75 30.62
CA ARG A 668 29.32 -57.59 31.81
C ARG A 668 28.00 -58.36 31.76
N ARG A 669 26.92 -57.73 31.30
CA ARG A 669 25.61 -58.39 31.14
C ARG A 669 25.69 -59.52 30.10
N LEU A 670 26.29 -59.27 28.95
CA LEU A 670 26.50 -60.31 27.92
C LEU A 670 27.36 -61.47 28.44
N GLN A 671 28.42 -61.19 29.19
CA GLN A 671 29.26 -62.22 29.82
C GLN A 671 28.48 -63.05 30.86
N SER A 672 27.62 -62.40 31.67
CA SER A 672 26.80 -63.11 32.65
C SER A 672 25.71 -64.00 32.03
N ILE A 673 25.22 -63.64 30.84
CA ILE A 673 24.24 -64.43 30.07
C ILE A 673 24.95 -65.57 29.32
N GLY A 674 26.18 -65.33 28.85
CA GLY A 674 27.05 -66.27 28.15
C GLY A 674 27.92 -67.14 29.07
N GLY A 675 27.53 -67.34 30.33
CA GLY A 675 28.21 -68.18 31.32
C GLY A 675 28.21 -69.69 31.03
N ASP A 676 28.28 -70.07 29.76
CA ASP A 676 28.82 -71.31 29.22
C ASP A 676 29.59 -70.94 27.92
N GLY A 677 30.80 -70.39 28.05
CA GLY A 677 31.68 -70.15 26.90
C GLY A 677 32.43 -68.80 26.89
N ALA A 678 33.57 -68.79 27.59
CA ALA A 678 34.74 -67.90 27.49
C ALA A 678 34.70 -66.67 26.55
N VAL A 679 34.96 -65.49 27.14
CA VAL A 679 35.92 -64.50 26.60
C VAL A 679 36.68 -63.87 27.77
N THR A 680 38.01 -63.83 27.65
CA THR A 680 39.02 -63.42 28.64
C THR A 680 38.92 -61.94 29.08
N PRO A 681 39.29 -61.62 30.34
CA PRO A 681 39.30 -60.24 30.84
C PRO A 681 40.65 -59.55 30.58
N TYR A 682 40.63 -58.32 30.09
CA TYR A 682 41.72 -57.37 30.26
C TYR A 682 41.38 -56.43 31.42
N THR A 683 42.27 -56.35 32.39
CA THR A 683 42.19 -55.51 33.59
C THR A 683 42.74 -54.11 33.32
N GLU A 684 41.99 -53.05 33.65
CA GLU A 684 42.50 -51.92 34.43
C GLU A 684 41.38 -51.03 35.00
N THR A 685 41.67 -50.58 36.23
CA THR A 685 41.00 -49.82 37.30
C THR A 685 40.03 -48.67 36.95
N LEU A 686 38.98 -48.56 37.80
CA LEU A 686 37.91 -47.55 37.87
C LEU A 686 38.33 -46.13 38.34
N CYS A 687 37.48 -45.18 37.94
CA CYS A 687 36.98 -43.99 38.65
C CYS A 687 37.58 -42.60 38.33
N GLY A 688 36.75 -41.75 37.72
CA GLY A 688 36.91 -40.30 37.65
C GLY A 688 35.61 -39.65 37.14
N THR A 689 35.01 -38.79 37.96
CA THR A 689 33.85 -37.93 37.71
C THR A 689 33.79 -37.35 36.28
N MET A 690 32.68 -37.53 35.54
CA MET A 690 32.45 -36.81 34.28
C MET A 690 31.98 -35.36 34.57
N PRO A 691 32.69 -34.33 34.09
CA PRO A 691 32.22 -32.95 34.09
C PRO A 691 31.29 -32.68 32.90
N LEU A 692 30.62 -31.52 32.95
CA LEU A 692 29.87 -30.84 31.90
C LEU A 692 30.38 -31.18 30.48
N MET A 693 29.69 -32.07 29.76
CA MET A 693 29.97 -32.28 28.34
C MET A 693 29.13 -31.30 27.53
N HIS A 694 29.84 -30.35 26.91
CA HIS A 694 29.42 -29.62 25.73
C HIS A 694 29.48 -30.57 24.53
N GLU A 695 28.32 -30.87 23.93
CA GLU A 695 28.14 -31.02 22.48
C GLU A 695 26.81 -30.39 22.09
#